data_AF-G0QK09-F1
#
_entry.id   AF-G0QK09-F1
#
_cell.length_a   1.000
_cell.length_b   1.000
_cell.length_c   1.000
_cell.angle_alpha   90.00
_cell.angle_beta   90.00
_cell.angle_gamma   90.00
#
_symmetry.space_group_name_H-M   'P 1'
#
loop_
_entity.id
_entity.type
_entity.pdbx_description
1 polymer ?
#
loop_
_entity_poly.entity_id
_entity_poly.type
_entity_poly.pdbx_seq_one_letter_code
_entity_poly.pdbx_strand_id
1 'polypeptide(L)'
;MDQSCQESQYKAESSYQNESQIFPIFSSKQFNSVEDQVIETFESCQIPEKFESFSITMNIIFRQTADKPIKKEENMNIFQTGTTHKKNLTIAMTPKNEIKVTFRQQKDQEFIYSQTKIKSGVPYDLSIVYEVVTDEDDQIFYNFNLYLNGKNETNLSLNYPIIKPSHNIYFGSESVLGTFTGQISDVYFITRALNHQENINLHAEKKNNPMDPKNPQAIIEETQYPHQDLGQTRRSIPPSLQKTHVTVMQNAIQGQSQMTVLDNKSIRSMNKQEFEQAELEAVFSRNIRLSQQCRELSLNFRWLITTLQQLSPPIEELNKPVLPFNCIHNFIASGKIEIHNVSLPLYIIEVDRFLKPLKYADIKINEDDIIQLAKITQSYYEFSWKDGGFEDFKDNFKKEYGCIHTDCKEPIDRFDFKAIVYDKFLIAIRDTILTPQEIAYIKKEYIKEMQDGEIKQIIEKDEDPNKKSQQQQGEDQLQQDEAQEKEQLPVPEPGWNNGKFILNLNRCTKCESHTTTTWHDEYDFAEKFNQFGEQFKGLFPNCEIIGNYDRPSMHYENFDIYIRGVGPAQDRDAEGRIWLYSKSEGIFSFIYAFNTRMIKVYDKLVLIAAAYGDTIEMEKTQEYYITRFESMISPRWKNSHGYPCDVPRRRIEIQREIEKVNLKKKLNLQILHIQEAEIKEGTKMICKNWGCGLEYEYTSDILAMKHACIFHPGSYQLGSIHGLWPESWTCCRKNWEEKGCIRGPHKGVTEKKLMFLCLNVGEINSMTKRPDSACGMYFNDEVPSECLIHPGFFKRSKLTSDEGEWTCCQDGNPSAKGCNASNPHKKAQWPDVEAKKYFVEKLISNPGIDNRNLIDKYDKSALRACIYRETIPYTPFVNQEKKKMQDRRLNENEIRICTRHGCFKIIKGEKQYLNEFADIDNIKLQEKRKRIADFIQDYF
;
A
#
# COMPACT_ATOMS: atom_id res chain seq x y z
N MET A 1 11.37 -20.24 48.70
CA MET A 1 12.70 -20.68 48.23
C MET A 1 12.69 -21.18 46.78
N ASP A 2 11.58 -21.08 46.03
CA ASP A 2 11.51 -21.63 44.65
C ASP A 2 11.50 -20.61 43.51
N GLN A 3 11.66 -19.30 43.77
CA GLN A 3 11.72 -18.30 42.70
C GLN A 3 13.14 -18.09 42.11
N SER A 4 14.21 -18.40 42.86
CA SER A 4 15.59 -18.20 42.34
C SER A 4 16.07 -19.32 41.41
N CYS A 5 15.33 -20.44 41.33
CA CYS A 5 15.67 -21.56 40.44
C CYS A 5 15.10 -21.37 39.01
N GLN A 6 14.03 -20.57 38.85
CA GLN A 6 13.45 -20.28 37.53
C GLN A 6 14.19 -19.13 36.80
N GLU A 7 14.69 -18.12 37.51
CA GLU A 7 15.50 -17.04 36.90
C GLU A 7 16.90 -17.49 36.48
N SER A 8 17.46 -18.52 37.12
CA SER A 8 18.77 -19.09 36.74
C SER A 8 18.68 -20.01 35.52
N GLN A 9 17.53 -20.65 35.25
CA GLN A 9 17.30 -21.39 33.99
C GLN A 9 17.09 -20.44 32.80
N TYR A 10 16.39 -19.32 32.99
CA TYR A 10 16.19 -18.33 31.91
C TYR A 10 17.48 -17.60 31.50
N LYS A 11 18.42 -17.37 32.44
CA LYS A 11 19.75 -16.78 32.14
C LYS A 11 20.77 -17.78 31.59
N ALA A 12 20.54 -19.09 31.75
CA ALA A 12 21.39 -20.13 31.17
C ALA A 12 21.02 -20.46 29.71
N GLU A 13 19.79 -20.17 29.27
CA GLU A 13 19.38 -20.34 27.86
C GLU A 13 19.75 -19.14 26.96
N SER A 14 20.03 -17.96 27.52
CA SER A 14 20.39 -16.76 26.74
C SER A 14 21.87 -16.65 26.34
N SER A 15 22.70 -17.65 26.67
CA SER A 15 24.14 -17.66 26.35
C SER A 15 24.50 -18.55 25.16
N TYR A 16 23.52 -19.16 24.48
CA TYR A 16 23.73 -19.68 23.13
C TYR A 16 23.84 -18.50 22.18
N GLN A 17 25.05 -17.94 22.07
CA GLN A 17 25.44 -17.18 20.88
C GLN A 17 25.28 -18.14 19.71
N ASN A 18 24.14 -18.04 19.02
CA ASN A 18 23.86 -18.82 17.82
C ASN A 18 24.88 -18.42 16.75
N GLU A 19 26.02 -19.11 16.74
CA GLU A 19 26.94 -19.07 15.61
C GLU A 19 26.12 -19.33 14.35
N SER A 20 26.29 -18.46 13.36
CA SER A 20 25.63 -18.58 12.07
C SER A 20 26.07 -19.89 11.41
N GLN A 21 25.24 -20.92 11.50
CA GLN A 21 25.53 -22.21 10.88
C GLN A 21 24.73 -22.36 9.58
N ILE A 22 25.43 -22.83 8.55
CA ILE A 22 24.88 -23.08 7.21
C ILE A 22 24.86 -24.58 6.99
N PHE A 23 23.69 -25.10 6.68
CA PHE A 23 23.44 -26.52 6.50
C PHE A 23 23.10 -26.78 5.03
N PRO A 24 24.02 -27.39 4.26
CA PRO A 24 23.71 -27.85 2.92
C PRO A 24 22.70 -29.00 3.00
N ILE A 25 21.58 -28.90 2.30
CA ILE A 25 20.58 -29.97 2.24
C ILE A 25 20.92 -30.94 1.10
N PHE A 26 21.01 -30.44 -0.15
CA PHE A 26 21.56 -31.19 -1.27
C PHE A 26 22.05 -30.25 -2.41
N SER A 27 22.92 -30.77 -3.27
CA SER A 27 23.62 -30.00 -4.31
C SER A 27 22.77 -29.76 -5.57
N SER A 28 22.25 -30.80 -6.21
CA SER A 28 21.39 -30.64 -7.39
C SER A 28 20.55 -31.88 -7.67
N LYS A 29 19.30 -31.69 -8.09
CA LYS A 29 18.42 -32.77 -8.54
C LYS A 29 17.49 -32.26 -9.65
N GLN A 30 17.32 -33.08 -10.68
CA GLN A 30 16.29 -32.88 -11.71
C GLN A 30 15.01 -33.62 -11.32
N PHE A 31 13.87 -32.95 -11.45
CA PHE A 31 12.54 -33.44 -11.13
C PHE A 31 11.72 -33.52 -12.41
N ASN A 32 11.35 -34.74 -12.81
CA ASN A 32 10.51 -34.98 -13.97
C ASN A 32 9.18 -35.65 -13.57
N SER A 33 9.16 -36.34 -12.44
CA SER A 33 8.03 -37.10 -11.92
C SER A 33 8.02 -37.14 -10.38
N VAL A 34 6.94 -37.68 -9.79
CA VAL A 34 6.84 -37.87 -8.32
C VAL A 34 7.94 -38.80 -7.80
N GLU A 35 8.45 -39.72 -8.62
CA GLU A 35 9.52 -40.65 -8.25
C GLU A 35 10.86 -39.94 -8.03
N ASP A 36 11.01 -38.71 -8.54
CA ASP A 36 12.21 -37.89 -8.36
C ASP A 36 12.19 -37.10 -7.04
N GLN A 37 11.17 -37.29 -6.19
CA GLN A 37 11.05 -36.61 -4.90
C GLN A 37 12.29 -36.84 -4.03
N VAL A 38 12.79 -35.77 -3.42
CA VAL A 38 13.84 -35.85 -2.39
C VAL A 38 13.19 -35.61 -1.04
N ILE A 39 13.45 -36.52 -0.09
CA ILE A 39 12.97 -36.43 1.28
C ILE A 39 14.19 -36.47 2.19
N GLU A 40 14.43 -35.35 2.87
CA GLU A 40 15.44 -35.23 3.91
C GLU A 40 14.76 -35.01 5.26
N THR A 41 15.54 -35.08 6.32
CA THR A 41 15.09 -34.75 7.68
C THR A 41 15.97 -33.65 8.24
N PHE A 42 15.44 -32.84 9.16
CA PHE A 42 16.26 -31.85 9.86
C PHE A 42 17.46 -32.53 10.55
N GLU A 43 17.26 -33.73 11.11
CA GLU A 43 18.29 -34.55 11.73
C GLU A 43 19.37 -35.00 10.72
N SER A 44 18.98 -35.52 9.54
CA SER A 44 19.94 -35.93 8.50
C SER A 44 20.75 -34.76 7.94
N CYS A 45 20.15 -33.57 7.87
CA CYS A 45 20.84 -32.34 7.46
C CYS A 45 21.60 -31.65 8.59
N GLN A 46 21.62 -32.23 9.80
CA GLN A 46 22.26 -31.67 11.00
C GLN A 46 21.71 -30.29 11.42
N ILE A 47 20.51 -29.92 10.97
CA ILE A 47 19.89 -28.63 11.30
C ILE A 47 19.40 -28.69 12.75
N PRO A 48 19.78 -27.75 13.64
CA PRO A 48 19.37 -27.77 15.03
C PRO A 48 17.86 -27.62 15.18
N GLU A 49 17.27 -28.24 16.20
CA GLU A 49 15.84 -28.11 16.50
C GLU A 49 15.47 -26.71 17.01
N LYS A 50 16.44 -25.99 17.58
CA LYS A 50 16.27 -24.66 18.18
C LYS A 50 17.03 -23.61 17.36
N PHE A 51 16.28 -22.74 16.68
CA PHE A 51 16.76 -21.51 16.04
C PHE A 51 15.65 -20.46 16.10
N GLU A 52 15.97 -19.17 16.19
CA GLU A 52 14.95 -18.10 16.27
C GLU A 52 14.58 -17.55 14.90
N SER A 53 15.59 -17.12 14.16
CA SER A 53 15.51 -16.64 12.78
C SER A 53 16.06 -17.71 11.83
N PHE A 54 15.69 -17.68 10.56
CA PHE A 54 16.29 -18.57 9.56
C PHE A 54 16.22 -18.00 8.15
N SER A 55 17.06 -18.52 7.27
CA SER A 55 16.98 -18.29 5.83
C SER A 55 17.06 -19.59 5.06
N ILE A 56 16.29 -19.71 3.98
CA ILE A 56 16.35 -20.84 3.05
C ILE A 56 16.67 -20.29 1.68
N THR A 57 17.75 -20.76 1.07
CA THR A 57 18.17 -20.32 -0.27
C THR A 57 18.31 -21.54 -1.19
N MET A 58 17.89 -21.39 -2.45
CA MET A 58 17.96 -22.44 -3.47
C MET A 58 17.93 -21.85 -4.88
N ASN A 59 18.56 -22.51 -5.84
CA ASN A 59 18.39 -22.22 -7.27
C ASN A 59 17.27 -23.11 -7.84
N ILE A 60 16.38 -22.52 -8.65
CA ILE A 60 15.31 -23.24 -9.32
C ILE A 60 15.31 -22.96 -10.83
N ILE A 61 15.18 -24.02 -11.62
CA ILE A 61 14.92 -23.94 -13.06
C ILE A 61 13.60 -24.64 -13.32
N PHE A 62 12.54 -23.89 -13.57
CA PHE A 62 11.24 -24.46 -13.94
C PHE A 62 11.26 -24.94 -15.39
N ARG A 63 10.69 -26.11 -15.69
CA ARG A 63 10.46 -26.60 -17.06
C ARG A 63 8.99 -26.91 -17.27
N GLN A 64 8.33 -26.11 -18.10
CA GLN A 64 6.97 -26.40 -18.56
C GLN A 64 7.02 -27.44 -19.68
N THR A 65 6.41 -28.60 -19.47
CA THR A 65 6.28 -29.62 -20.54
C THR A 65 5.16 -29.21 -21.50
N ALA A 66 5.45 -29.20 -22.80
CA ALA A 66 4.49 -28.80 -23.83
C ALA A 66 3.23 -29.69 -23.86
N ASP A 67 3.36 -30.94 -23.43
CA ASP A 67 2.33 -31.98 -23.56
C ASP A 67 1.34 -32.05 -22.39
N LYS A 68 1.59 -31.31 -21.30
CA LYS A 68 0.71 -31.28 -20.12
C LYS A 68 0.51 -29.84 -19.63
N PRO A 69 -0.48 -29.10 -20.17
CA PRO A 69 -0.84 -27.81 -19.58
C PRO A 69 -1.18 -28.03 -18.10
N ILE A 70 -0.56 -27.23 -17.23
CA ILE A 70 -0.82 -27.25 -15.78
C ILE A 70 -2.34 -27.22 -15.59
N LYS A 71 -2.90 -28.24 -14.92
CA LYS A 71 -4.32 -28.25 -14.57
C LYS A 71 -4.60 -26.92 -13.87
N LYS A 72 -5.56 -26.14 -14.37
CA LYS A 72 -5.74 -24.70 -14.10
C LYS A 72 -5.81 -24.30 -12.61
N GLU A 73 -5.85 -25.25 -11.67
CA GLU A 73 -6.13 -25.02 -10.25
C GLU A 73 -5.06 -25.57 -9.30
N GLU A 74 -4.05 -26.32 -9.75
CA GLU A 74 -3.08 -26.98 -8.85
C GLU A 74 -1.74 -26.21 -8.77
N ASN A 75 -1.25 -25.97 -7.55
CA ASN A 75 0.10 -25.44 -7.32
C ASN A 75 1.14 -26.57 -7.42
N MET A 76 2.29 -26.29 -8.02
CA MET A 76 3.42 -27.22 -8.11
C MET A 76 4.36 -27.03 -6.92
N ASN A 77 4.51 -28.02 -6.04
CA ASN A 77 5.33 -27.87 -4.84
C ASN A 77 6.82 -27.98 -5.14
N ILE A 78 7.58 -26.95 -4.76
CA ILE A 78 9.04 -26.89 -4.88
C ILE A 78 9.69 -27.43 -3.60
N PHE A 79 9.23 -26.94 -2.45
CA PHE A 79 9.78 -27.24 -1.13
C PHE A 79 8.67 -27.29 -0.08
N GLN A 80 8.77 -28.19 0.89
CA GLN A 80 7.82 -28.29 2.00
C GLN A 80 8.50 -28.82 3.25
N THR A 81 8.10 -28.34 4.43
CA THR A 81 8.49 -28.91 5.72
C THR A 81 7.31 -29.32 6.59
N GLY A 82 7.55 -30.25 7.50
CA GLY A 82 6.60 -30.73 8.49
C GLY A 82 6.20 -32.20 8.28
N THR A 83 5.05 -32.56 8.84
CA THR A 83 4.46 -33.90 8.62
C THR A 83 3.42 -33.84 7.50
N THR A 84 3.07 -34.99 6.93
CA THR A 84 2.03 -35.11 5.89
C THR A 84 0.71 -34.46 6.28
N HIS A 85 0.34 -34.50 7.57
CA HIS A 85 -0.90 -33.90 8.08
C HIS A 85 -0.73 -32.45 8.57
N LYS A 86 0.51 -32.02 8.87
CA LYS A 86 0.81 -30.72 9.47
C LYS A 86 2.03 -30.11 8.80
N LYS A 87 1.77 -29.38 7.71
CA LYS A 87 2.76 -28.60 6.95
C LYS A 87 3.10 -27.30 7.69
N ASN A 88 4.38 -27.03 7.87
CA ASN A 88 4.87 -25.82 8.56
C ASN A 88 5.11 -24.69 7.55
N LEU A 89 5.89 -24.99 6.52
CA LEU A 89 6.26 -24.08 5.44
C LEU A 89 6.14 -24.81 4.10
N THR A 90 5.63 -24.15 3.08
CA THR A 90 5.48 -24.70 1.72
C THR A 90 5.80 -23.62 0.70
N ILE A 91 6.74 -23.90 -0.20
CA ILE A 91 7.05 -23.08 -1.37
C ILE A 91 6.52 -23.83 -2.58
N ALA A 92 5.61 -23.20 -3.31
CA ALA A 92 5.01 -23.75 -4.50
C ALA A 92 4.99 -22.73 -5.63
N MET A 93 4.84 -23.19 -6.85
CA MET A 93 4.60 -22.35 -8.01
C MET A 93 3.13 -22.42 -8.39
N THR A 94 2.51 -21.25 -8.56
CA THR A 94 1.10 -21.15 -8.93
C THR A 94 0.89 -21.47 -10.42
N PRO A 95 -0.35 -21.75 -10.87
CA PRO A 95 -0.68 -21.84 -12.29
C PRO A 95 -0.36 -20.57 -13.11
N LYS A 96 -0.11 -19.43 -12.45
CA LYS A 96 0.30 -18.17 -13.08
C LYS A 96 1.83 -18.00 -13.18
N ASN A 97 2.58 -19.04 -12.81
CA ASN A 97 4.04 -19.05 -12.69
C ASN A 97 4.56 -18.04 -11.65
N GLU A 98 3.84 -17.84 -10.55
CA GLU A 98 4.30 -17.01 -9.41
C GLU A 98 4.77 -17.94 -8.29
N ILE A 99 5.79 -17.55 -7.52
CA ILE A 99 6.18 -18.29 -6.31
C ILE A 99 5.19 -17.95 -5.22
N LYS A 100 4.56 -18.95 -4.62
CA LYS A 100 3.70 -18.86 -3.45
C LYS A 100 4.41 -19.51 -2.27
N VAL A 101 4.64 -18.75 -1.21
CA VAL A 101 5.12 -19.28 0.07
C VAL A 101 3.95 -19.31 1.03
N THR A 102 3.64 -20.47 1.60
CA THR A 102 2.59 -20.69 2.59
C THR A 102 3.23 -21.09 3.90
N PHE A 103 2.88 -20.43 5.00
CA PHE A 103 3.39 -20.74 6.33
C PHE A 103 2.26 -20.71 7.37
N ARG A 104 2.45 -21.35 8.53
CA ARG A 104 1.45 -21.38 9.60
C ARG A 104 1.78 -20.41 10.72
N GLN A 105 0.77 -19.68 11.18
CA GLN A 105 0.78 -18.97 12.46
C GLN A 105 -0.25 -19.61 13.37
N GLN A 106 0.19 -20.23 14.47
CA GLN A 106 -0.70 -20.95 15.39
C GLN A 106 -1.58 -22.02 14.69
N LYS A 107 -2.87 -21.75 14.45
CA LYS A 107 -3.80 -22.63 13.72
C LYS A 107 -4.09 -22.16 12.29
N ASP A 108 -3.71 -20.93 11.97
CA ASP A 108 -4.02 -20.28 10.70
C ASP A 108 -2.90 -20.48 9.68
N GLN A 109 -3.27 -20.46 8.40
CA GLN A 109 -2.34 -20.51 7.27
C GLN A 109 -2.34 -19.16 6.56
N GLU A 110 -1.15 -18.60 6.41
CA GLU A 110 -0.91 -17.37 5.66
C GLU A 110 -0.05 -17.67 4.43
N PHE A 111 -0.02 -16.71 3.48
CA PHE A 111 0.77 -16.85 2.27
C PHE A 111 1.29 -15.51 1.75
N ILE A 112 2.41 -15.56 1.04
CA ILE A 112 2.96 -14.47 0.23
C ILE A 112 3.24 -14.95 -1.19
N TYR A 113 3.24 -14.01 -2.15
CA TYR A 113 3.50 -14.29 -3.57
C TYR A 113 4.70 -13.49 -4.06
N SER A 114 5.49 -14.03 -5.00
CA SER A 114 6.43 -13.21 -5.77
C SER A 114 5.69 -12.24 -6.69
N GLN A 115 6.26 -11.05 -6.90
CA GLN A 115 5.76 -10.09 -7.89
C GLN A 115 6.25 -10.48 -9.29
N THR A 116 7.45 -11.06 -9.37
CA THR A 116 8.08 -11.58 -10.58
C THR A 116 7.54 -12.96 -10.92
N LYS A 117 7.13 -13.15 -12.18
CA LYS A 117 6.75 -14.45 -12.75
C LYS A 117 7.97 -15.23 -13.20
N ILE A 118 7.99 -16.52 -12.86
CA ILE A 118 9.00 -17.49 -13.24
C ILE A 118 8.81 -17.90 -14.70
N LYS A 119 9.85 -17.79 -15.50
CA LYS A 119 9.88 -18.23 -16.90
C LYS A 119 10.43 -19.65 -17.00
N SER A 120 9.83 -20.46 -17.85
CA SER A 120 10.33 -21.80 -18.14
C SER A 120 11.73 -21.73 -18.75
N GLY A 121 12.64 -22.58 -18.26
CA GLY A 121 14.02 -22.72 -18.72
C GLY A 121 15.00 -21.67 -18.17
N VAL A 122 14.54 -20.72 -17.35
CA VAL A 122 15.39 -19.67 -16.77
C VAL A 122 15.73 -20.02 -15.32
N PRO A 123 17.01 -19.94 -14.90
CA PRO A 123 17.39 -20.11 -13.51
C PRO A 123 16.98 -18.91 -12.66
N TYR A 124 16.46 -19.19 -11.47
CA TYR A 124 16.12 -18.20 -10.46
C TYR A 124 16.76 -18.58 -9.13
N ASP A 125 17.41 -17.62 -8.48
CA ASP A 125 17.90 -17.77 -7.12
C ASP A 125 16.82 -17.29 -6.14
N LEU A 126 16.23 -18.23 -5.42
CA LEU A 126 15.14 -18.02 -4.48
C LEU A 126 15.72 -17.99 -3.07
N SER A 127 15.39 -16.97 -2.28
CA SER A 127 15.72 -16.91 -0.85
C SER A 127 14.51 -16.47 -0.03
N ILE A 128 14.28 -17.16 1.08
CA ILE A 128 13.25 -16.82 2.07
C ILE A 128 13.95 -16.51 3.38
N VAL A 129 13.62 -15.37 3.97
CA VAL A 129 14.23 -14.91 5.23
C VAL A 129 13.14 -14.67 6.25
N TYR A 130 13.20 -15.38 7.38
CA TYR A 130 12.39 -15.13 8.56
C TYR A 130 13.26 -14.56 9.67
N GLU A 131 12.89 -13.39 10.15
CA GLU A 131 13.65 -12.60 11.11
C GLU A 131 12.80 -12.29 12.33
N VAL A 132 13.36 -12.52 13.52
CA VAL A 132 12.82 -12.10 14.80
C VAL A 132 13.63 -10.88 15.26
N VAL A 133 12.97 -9.73 15.36
CA VAL A 133 13.61 -8.46 15.76
C VAL A 133 13.04 -8.06 17.12
N THR A 134 13.90 -7.86 18.10
CA THR A 134 13.54 -7.24 19.38
C THR A 134 13.90 -5.77 19.31
N ASP A 135 12.95 -4.87 19.57
CA ASP A 135 13.22 -3.42 19.60
C ASP A 135 13.81 -2.96 20.94
N GLU A 136 14.03 -1.64 21.06
CA GLU A 136 14.59 -1.02 22.27
C GLU A 136 13.65 -1.11 23.50
N ASP A 137 12.35 -1.34 23.27
CA ASP A 137 11.30 -1.46 24.30
C ASP A 137 11.01 -2.95 24.64
N ASP A 138 11.90 -3.87 24.26
CA ASP A 138 11.73 -5.33 24.38
C ASP A 138 10.49 -5.88 23.64
N GLN A 139 9.93 -5.16 22.67
CA GLN A 139 8.86 -5.65 21.81
C GLN A 139 9.43 -6.50 20.67
N ILE A 140 8.83 -7.67 20.46
CA ILE A 140 9.26 -8.63 19.45
C ILE A 140 8.42 -8.47 18.19
N PHE A 141 9.10 -8.21 17.07
CA PHE A 141 8.54 -8.17 15.73
C PHE A 141 9.03 -9.36 14.90
N TYR A 142 8.17 -9.84 14.00
CA TYR A 142 8.48 -10.95 13.12
C TYR A 142 8.39 -10.49 11.67
N ASN A 143 9.49 -10.59 10.92
CA ASN A 143 9.52 -10.22 9.51
C ASN A 143 9.71 -11.46 8.64
N PHE A 144 8.92 -11.57 7.58
CA PHE A 144 9.01 -12.63 6.59
C PHE A 144 9.26 -12.01 5.21
N ASN A 145 10.42 -12.29 4.62
CA ASN A 145 10.85 -11.75 3.34
C ASN A 145 11.03 -12.83 2.29
N LEU A 146 10.68 -12.49 1.05
CA LEU A 146 10.91 -13.29 -0.15
C LEU A 146 11.83 -12.53 -1.09
N TYR A 147 12.95 -13.16 -1.45
CA TYR A 147 13.93 -12.65 -2.40
C TYR A 147 13.96 -13.53 -3.65
N LEU A 148 14.06 -12.89 -4.82
CA LEU A 148 14.26 -13.56 -6.10
C LEU A 148 15.37 -12.85 -6.87
N ASN A 149 16.41 -13.58 -7.24
CA ASN A 149 17.63 -13.06 -7.88
C ASN A 149 18.26 -11.89 -7.09
N GLY A 150 18.36 -12.05 -5.76
CA GLY A 150 18.90 -11.03 -4.84
C GLY A 150 17.98 -9.81 -4.62
N LYS A 151 16.86 -9.68 -5.34
CA LYS A 151 15.89 -8.59 -5.18
C LYS A 151 14.79 -8.97 -4.19
N ASN A 152 14.47 -8.09 -3.24
CA ASN A 152 13.31 -8.28 -2.35
C ASN A 152 12.01 -8.14 -3.17
N GLU A 153 11.21 -9.20 -3.20
CA GLU A 153 9.94 -9.30 -3.92
C GLU A 153 8.75 -9.02 -2.99
N THR A 154 8.79 -9.46 -1.74
CA THR A 154 7.73 -9.25 -0.77
C THR A 154 8.29 -9.25 0.64
N ASN A 155 7.86 -8.27 1.43
CA ASN A 155 8.11 -8.15 2.86
C ASN A 155 6.77 -8.17 3.59
N LEU A 156 6.65 -8.99 4.62
CA LEU A 156 5.46 -9.11 5.43
C LEU A 156 5.85 -9.09 6.91
N SER A 157 5.33 -8.11 7.65
CA SER A 157 5.46 -8.04 9.12
C SER A 157 4.30 -8.81 9.77
N LEU A 158 4.62 -9.68 10.72
CA LEU A 158 3.69 -10.56 11.40
C LEU A 158 3.55 -10.16 12.87
N ASN A 159 2.33 -10.28 13.38
CA ASN A 159 2.04 -10.03 14.80
C ASN A 159 2.34 -11.25 15.69
N TYR A 160 2.50 -12.43 15.09
CA TYR A 160 2.74 -13.69 15.79
C TYR A 160 3.86 -14.48 15.09
N PRO A 161 4.63 -15.29 15.84
CA PRO A 161 5.67 -16.10 15.25
C PRO A 161 5.07 -17.20 14.37
N ILE A 162 5.76 -17.55 13.30
CA ILE A 162 5.39 -18.70 12.49
C ILE A 162 5.73 -20.01 13.22
N ILE A 163 5.02 -21.09 12.90
CA ILE A 163 5.47 -22.42 13.30
C ILE A 163 6.74 -22.74 12.49
N LYS A 164 7.87 -22.81 13.20
CA LYS A 164 9.19 -23.03 12.59
C LYS A 164 9.22 -24.29 11.72
N PRO A 165 9.96 -24.25 10.59
CA PRO A 165 10.28 -25.44 9.81
C PRO A 165 10.84 -26.55 10.72
N SER A 166 10.35 -27.78 10.58
CA SER A 166 10.80 -28.93 11.39
C SER A 166 10.47 -30.25 10.69
N HIS A 167 10.96 -31.37 11.26
CA HIS A 167 10.71 -32.75 10.80
C HIS A 167 11.27 -33.05 9.40
N ASN A 168 10.41 -33.47 8.47
CA ASN A 168 10.81 -33.86 7.12
C ASN A 168 10.85 -32.64 6.20
N ILE A 169 11.79 -32.67 5.25
CA ILE A 169 11.99 -31.69 4.20
C ILE A 169 11.73 -32.39 2.87
N TYR A 170 10.73 -31.93 2.12
CA TYR A 170 10.33 -32.51 0.85
C TYR A 170 10.64 -31.56 -0.30
N PHE A 171 11.20 -32.10 -1.39
CA PHE A 171 11.41 -31.39 -2.65
C PHE A 171 10.75 -32.13 -3.81
N GLY A 172 10.18 -31.41 -4.77
CA GLY A 172 9.60 -32.01 -5.99
C GLY A 172 8.13 -32.46 -5.89
N SER A 173 7.56 -32.48 -4.67
CA SER A 173 6.15 -32.74 -4.28
C SER A 173 5.95 -34.02 -3.47
N GLU A 174 5.01 -33.95 -2.53
CA GLU A 174 4.39 -35.08 -1.83
C GLU A 174 3.35 -35.76 -2.74
N SER A 175 3.23 -37.09 -2.70
CA SER A 175 2.54 -37.98 -3.67
C SER A 175 1.09 -37.64 -4.08
N VAL A 176 0.46 -36.62 -3.49
CA VAL A 176 -0.93 -36.21 -3.73
C VAL A 176 -1.04 -34.79 -4.35
N LEU A 177 0.06 -34.05 -4.47
CA LEU A 177 0.07 -32.66 -4.95
C LEU A 177 0.84 -32.51 -6.27
N GLY A 178 0.61 -31.38 -6.96
CA GLY A 178 1.25 -31.05 -8.23
C GLY A 178 2.77 -31.17 -8.15
N THR A 179 3.34 -32.07 -8.97
CA THR A 179 4.77 -32.33 -9.06
C THR A 179 5.50 -31.17 -9.72
N PHE A 180 6.55 -30.66 -9.08
CA PHE A 180 7.43 -29.68 -9.72
C PHE A 180 8.23 -30.35 -10.83
N THR A 181 8.18 -29.79 -12.04
CA THR A 181 9.00 -30.25 -13.17
C THR A 181 10.09 -29.22 -13.43
N GLY A 182 11.36 -29.61 -13.28
CA GLY A 182 12.46 -28.67 -13.32
C GLY A 182 13.74 -29.20 -12.69
N GLN A 183 14.62 -28.28 -12.29
CA GLN A 183 15.83 -28.58 -11.53
C GLN A 183 15.84 -27.70 -10.28
N ILE A 184 16.24 -28.27 -9.14
CA ILE A 184 16.54 -27.54 -7.91
C ILE A 184 18.01 -27.81 -7.58
N SER A 185 18.78 -26.76 -7.27
CA SER A 185 20.17 -26.87 -6.85
C SER A 185 20.51 -25.91 -5.72
N ASP A 186 21.67 -26.13 -5.11
CA ASP A 186 22.32 -25.23 -4.16
C ASP A 186 21.39 -24.86 -2.99
N VAL A 187 20.81 -25.89 -2.38
CA VAL A 187 19.84 -25.74 -1.31
C VAL A 187 20.55 -25.65 0.04
N TYR A 188 20.41 -24.51 0.71
CA TYR A 188 20.97 -24.28 2.03
C TYR A 188 19.91 -23.82 3.02
N PHE A 189 20.01 -24.31 4.26
CA PHE A 189 19.30 -23.81 5.42
C PHE A 189 20.27 -23.05 6.31
N ILE A 190 19.92 -21.85 6.73
CA ILE A 190 20.78 -20.95 7.51
C ILE A 190 20.02 -20.61 8.79
N THR A 191 20.59 -20.85 9.96
CA THR A 191 19.92 -20.66 11.27
C THR A 191 19.86 -19.21 11.74
N ARG A 192 19.99 -18.25 10.82
CA ARG A 192 19.79 -16.82 11.04
C ARG A 192 19.15 -16.14 9.84
N ALA A 193 18.65 -14.93 10.06
CA ALA A 193 18.20 -14.07 8.98
C ALA A 193 19.40 -13.54 8.18
N LEU A 194 19.37 -13.71 6.86
CA LEU A 194 20.28 -13.05 5.95
C LEU A 194 19.82 -11.61 5.73
N ASN A 195 20.74 -10.66 5.87
CA ASN A 195 20.46 -9.27 5.57
C ASN A 195 20.33 -9.03 4.05
N HIS A 196 19.91 -7.84 3.65
CA HIS A 196 19.70 -7.53 2.24
C HIS A 196 20.97 -7.67 1.40
N GLN A 197 22.11 -7.21 1.91
CA GLN A 197 23.38 -7.23 1.18
C GLN A 197 23.90 -8.66 1.02
N GLU A 198 23.77 -9.50 2.04
CA GLU A 198 24.14 -10.91 1.98
C GLU A 198 23.33 -11.67 0.91
N ASN A 199 22.03 -11.39 0.79
CA ASN A 199 21.21 -11.96 -0.28
C ASN A 199 21.65 -11.49 -1.68
N ILE A 200 22.06 -10.22 -1.82
CA ILE A 200 22.61 -9.69 -3.09
C ILE A 200 23.94 -10.38 -3.42
N ASN A 201 24.84 -10.48 -2.45
CA ASN A 201 26.17 -11.07 -2.62
C ASN A 201 26.07 -12.57 -2.94
N LEU A 202 25.21 -13.30 -2.23
CA LEU A 202 24.95 -14.71 -2.49
C LEU A 202 24.41 -14.93 -3.91
N HIS A 203 23.49 -14.07 -4.37
CA HIS A 203 23.00 -14.12 -5.74
C HIS A 203 24.11 -13.79 -6.76
N ALA A 204 24.88 -12.74 -6.52
CA ALA A 204 25.97 -12.32 -7.39
C ALA A 204 27.02 -13.43 -7.53
N GLU A 205 27.37 -14.11 -6.43
CA GLU A 205 28.30 -15.22 -6.43
C GLU A 205 27.77 -16.41 -7.23
N LYS A 206 26.53 -16.85 -6.99
CA LYS A 206 25.90 -17.92 -7.78
C LYS A 206 25.81 -17.58 -9.26
N LYS A 207 25.62 -16.30 -9.59
CA LYS A 207 25.55 -15.81 -10.98
C LYS A 207 26.93 -15.76 -11.65
N ASN A 208 27.96 -15.34 -10.92
CA ASN A 208 29.31 -15.15 -11.45
C ASN A 208 30.09 -16.46 -11.50
N ASN A 209 29.86 -17.37 -10.55
CA ASN A 209 30.54 -18.65 -10.40
C ASN A 209 29.54 -19.84 -10.40
N PRO A 210 28.76 -20.03 -11.47
CA PRO A 210 27.68 -21.03 -11.49
C PRO A 210 28.15 -22.49 -11.45
N MET A 211 29.44 -22.75 -11.69
CA MET A 211 30.02 -24.10 -11.70
C MET A 211 30.70 -24.47 -10.38
N ASP A 212 31.07 -23.47 -9.59
CA ASP A 212 31.78 -23.63 -8.32
C ASP A 212 31.52 -22.39 -7.46
N PRO A 213 30.27 -22.17 -7.02
CA PRO A 213 29.96 -21.03 -6.18
C PRO A 213 30.77 -21.16 -4.89
N LYS A 214 31.42 -20.08 -4.45
CA LYS A 214 32.06 -20.06 -3.12
C LYS A 214 31.07 -20.60 -2.08
N ASN A 215 31.60 -21.32 -1.09
CA ASN A 215 30.83 -21.76 0.06
C ASN A 215 30.02 -20.55 0.60
N PRO A 216 28.69 -20.64 0.75
CA PRO A 216 27.88 -19.54 1.28
C PRO A 216 28.44 -18.96 2.58
N GLN A 217 29.11 -19.78 3.39
CA GLN A 217 29.79 -19.35 4.62
C GLN A 217 30.87 -18.31 4.33
N ALA A 218 31.72 -18.53 3.32
CA ALA A 218 32.78 -17.61 2.95
C ALA A 218 32.23 -16.28 2.42
N ILE A 219 31.14 -16.30 1.65
CA ILE A 219 30.48 -15.08 1.16
C ILE A 219 29.91 -14.29 2.34
N ILE A 220 29.26 -14.98 3.26
CA ILE A 220 28.66 -14.41 4.46
C ILE A 220 29.73 -13.78 5.36
N GLU A 221 30.84 -14.49 5.59
CA GLU A 221 31.98 -14.00 6.36
C GLU A 221 32.65 -12.80 5.67
N GLU A 222 32.85 -12.85 4.34
CA GLU A 222 33.36 -11.71 3.54
C GLU A 222 32.44 -10.48 3.66
N THR A 223 31.14 -10.67 3.90
CA THR A 223 30.21 -9.54 4.08
C THR A 223 30.28 -8.93 5.49
N GLN A 224 30.80 -9.68 6.47
CA GLN A 224 30.93 -9.24 7.87
C GLN A 224 32.21 -8.44 8.13
N TYR A 225 33.23 -8.58 7.29
CA TYR A 225 34.45 -7.78 7.35
C TYR A 225 34.42 -6.68 6.28
N PRO A 226 34.26 -5.40 6.65
CA PRO A 226 34.23 -4.33 5.67
C PRO A 226 35.64 -4.19 5.05
N HIS A 227 35.79 -4.70 3.82
CA HIS A 227 36.90 -4.29 2.97
C HIS A 227 36.78 -2.78 2.71
N GLN A 228 37.80 -2.04 3.10
CA GLN A 228 38.01 -0.64 2.74
C GLN A 228 38.26 -0.56 1.24
N ASP A 229 37.20 -0.54 0.43
CA ASP A 229 37.29 -0.15 -0.97
C ASP A 229 36.74 1.26 -1.13
N LEU A 230 37.67 2.19 -1.33
CA LEU A 230 37.43 3.60 -1.60
C LEU A 230 36.92 3.75 -3.04
N GLY A 231 35.60 3.87 -3.16
CA GLY A 231 34.96 4.52 -4.29
C GLY A 231 34.28 3.58 -5.28
N GLN A 232 32.97 3.39 -5.09
CA GLN A 232 31.98 3.56 -6.16
C GLN A 232 30.55 3.64 -5.61
N THR A 233 29.73 4.35 -6.36
CA THR A 233 28.52 5.07 -5.96
C THR A 233 27.22 4.28 -6.16
N ARG A 234 26.26 4.51 -5.26
CA ARG A 234 24.81 4.77 -5.46
C ARG A 234 24.03 4.31 -4.22
N ARG A 235 23.96 5.16 -3.19
CA ARG A 235 23.09 4.96 -2.04
C ARG A 235 21.73 5.59 -2.33
N SER A 236 20.73 4.78 -2.70
CA SER A 236 19.33 5.19 -2.62
C SER A 236 18.94 5.39 -1.16
N ILE A 237 18.05 6.35 -0.89
CA ILE A 237 17.53 6.62 0.46
C ILE A 237 16.90 5.32 1.03
N PRO A 238 17.22 4.89 2.25
CA PRO A 238 16.66 3.69 2.86
C PRO A 238 15.13 3.74 3.04
N PRO A 239 14.41 2.64 2.76
CA PRO A 239 12.96 2.53 2.96
C PRO A 239 12.46 2.87 4.37
N SER A 240 13.28 2.65 5.40
CA SER A 240 12.97 2.99 6.80
C SER A 240 12.90 4.49 7.06
N LEU A 241 13.64 5.30 6.29
CA LEU A 241 13.52 6.77 6.27
C LEU A 241 12.47 7.25 5.25
N GLN A 242 12.01 6.37 4.35
CA GLN A 242 11.05 6.67 3.27
C GLN A 242 9.58 6.38 3.59
N LYS A 243 9.22 6.05 4.86
CA LYS A 243 7.79 5.96 5.27
C LYS A 243 7.03 7.30 5.17
N THR A 244 7.67 8.32 4.60
CA THR A 244 7.13 9.64 4.28
C THR A 244 7.60 9.97 2.87
N HIS A 245 6.80 9.64 1.86
CA HIS A 245 7.17 9.88 0.46
C HIS A 245 6.13 10.80 -0.19
N VAL A 246 6.56 11.88 -0.83
CA VAL A 246 6.19 12.25 -2.21
C VAL A 246 7.25 13.21 -2.81
N THR A 247 7.68 12.83 -4.01
CA THR A 247 8.08 13.63 -5.18
C THR A 247 8.13 15.16 -5.07
N VAL A 248 9.31 15.74 -5.35
CA VAL A 248 9.45 17.17 -5.69
C VAL A 248 9.10 17.37 -7.17
N MET A 249 8.04 18.13 -7.44
CA MET A 249 7.89 18.87 -8.69
C MET A 249 8.52 20.26 -8.52
N GLN A 250 9.49 20.57 -9.39
CA GLN A 250 10.00 21.91 -9.63
C GLN A 250 9.00 22.70 -10.49
N ASN A 251 8.71 23.95 -10.11
CA ASN A 251 8.54 25.10 -11.00
C ASN A 251 8.37 26.41 -10.20
N ALA A 252 8.83 27.51 -10.81
CA ALA A 252 9.10 28.87 -10.32
C ALA A 252 10.47 28.96 -9.60
N ILE A 253 11.45 29.75 -10.06
CA ILE A 253 11.39 31.20 -10.26
C ILE A 253 12.25 31.63 -11.48
N GLN A 254 11.65 32.36 -12.42
CA GLN A 254 12.35 33.25 -13.35
C GLN A 254 12.11 34.71 -12.92
N GLY A 255 13.20 35.48 -12.83
CA GLY A 255 13.20 36.92 -13.05
C GLY A 255 13.24 37.82 -11.81
N GLN A 256 14.41 38.33 -11.45
CA GLN A 256 14.71 39.78 -11.46
C GLN A 256 16.21 40.04 -11.26
N SER A 257 16.71 41.01 -12.01
CA SER A 257 18.12 41.35 -12.24
C SER A 257 18.51 42.69 -11.58
N GLN A 258 19.81 42.84 -11.28
CA GLN A 258 20.54 44.09 -10.93
C GLN A 258 20.19 44.68 -9.55
N MET A 259 21.07 45.31 -8.76
CA MET A 259 22.34 45.97 -9.01
C MET A 259 23.16 46.06 -7.70
N THR A 260 24.48 46.20 -7.82
CA THR A 260 25.49 46.45 -6.76
C THR A 260 25.20 47.64 -5.84
N VAL A 261 25.28 47.42 -4.52
CA VAL A 261 25.78 48.37 -3.50
C VAL A 261 26.53 47.57 -2.43
N LEU A 262 27.87 47.67 -2.41
CA LEU A 262 28.70 47.11 -1.33
C LEU A 262 28.58 48.01 -0.10
N ASP A 263 27.96 47.50 0.95
CA ASP A 263 27.71 48.19 2.21
C ASP A 263 28.68 47.68 3.30
N ASN A 264 29.14 48.57 4.19
CA ASN A 264 30.21 48.36 5.20
C ASN A 264 29.95 47.22 6.23
N LYS A 265 28.85 46.47 6.11
CA LYS A 265 28.56 45.26 6.89
C LYS A 265 29.39 44.04 6.46
N SER A 266 29.82 43.97 5.19
CA SER A 266 30.58 42.81 4.67
C SER A 266 31.96 42.62 5.32
N ILE A 267 32.60 43.71 5.72
CA ILE A 267 33.92 43.67 6.38
C ILE A 267 33.80 43.15 7.82
N ARG A 268 32.69 43.43 8.53
CA ARG A 268 32.44 42.87 9.88
C ARG A 268 32.03 41.40 9.84
N SER A 269 31.37 40.94 8.78
CA SER A 269 31.02 39.52 8.62
C SER A 269 32.21 38.63 8.26
N MET A 270 33.20 39.16 7.53
CA MET A 270 34.44 38.41 7.22
C MET A 270 35.22 38.04 8.48
N ASN A 271 35.42 38.97 9.41
CA ASN A 271 36.11 38.69 10.68
C ASN A 271 35.40 37.64 11.55
N LYS A 272 34.08 37.51 11.43
CA LYS A 272 33.30 36.53 12.20
C LYS A 272 33.45 35.13 11.61
N GLN A 273 33.39 35.01 10.29
CA GLN A 273 33.56 33.73 9.60
C GLN A 273 34.99 33.19 9.76
N GLU A 274 36.00 34.06 9.71
CA GLU A 274 37.39 33.69 9.98
C GLU A 274 37.58 33.19 11.42
N PHE A 275 36.89 33.80 12.39
CA PHE A 275 36.92 33.35 13.79
C PHE A 275 36.24 31.98 13.96
N GLU A 276 35.04 31.79 13.40
CA GLU A 276 34.33 30.50 13.42
C GLU A 276 35.19 29.39 12.79
N GLN A 277 35.86 29.70 11.67
CA GLN A 277 36.75 28.77 10.99
C GLN A 277 38.00 28.45 11.82
N ALA A 278 38.66 29.46 12.41
CA ALA A 278 39.83 29.23 13.26
C ALA A 278 39.49 28.40 14.51
N GLU A 279 38.31 28.57 15.08
CA GLU A 279 37.85 27.78 16.24
C GLU A 279 37.53 26.33 15.84
N LEU A 280 36.91 26.11 14.67
CA LEU A 280 36.73 24.77 14.12
C LEU A 280 38.07 24.08 13.83
N GLU A 281 39.04 24.79 13.23
CA GLU A 281 40.40 24.27 12.99
C GLU A 281 41.10 23.90 14.31
N ALA A 282 40.91 24.69 15.36
CA ALA A 282 41.42 24.38 16.69
C ALA A 282 40.77 23.12 17.30
N VAL A 283 39.48 22.89 17.07
CA VAL A 283 38.80 21.65 17.51
C VAL A 283 39.29 20.45 16.72
N PHE A 284 39.36 20.54 15.39
CA PHE A 284 39.79 19.43 14.53
C PHE A 284 41.27 19.07 14.70
N SER A 285 42.13 20.03 15.01
CA SER A 285 43.54 19.76 15.32
C SER A 285 43.73 19.05 16.67
N ARG A 286 42.82 19.28 17.64
CA ARG A 286 42.85 18.60 18.95
C ARG A 286 42.20 17.22 18.92
N ASN A 287 41.19 17.01 18.08
CA ASN A 287 40.45 15.75 17.98
C ASN A 287 40.49 15.20 16.56
N ILE A 288 41.56 14.47 16.25
CA ILE A 288 41.82 13.87 14.92
C ILE A 288 40.68 12.92 14.51
N ARG A 289 40.10 12.18 15.47
CA ARG A 289 38.98 11.27 15.20
C ARG A 289 37.74 12.04 14.77
N LEU A 290 37.37 13.10 15.49
CA LEU A 290 36.25 13.97 15.13
C LEU A 290 36.49 14.65 13.78
N SER A 291 37.74 15.07 13.51
CA SER A 291 38.15 15.60 12.21
C SER A 291 37.90 14.58 11.09
N GLN A 292 38.33 13.33 11.25
CA GLN A 292 38.12 12.29 10.24
C GLN A 292 36.62 12.02 9.99
N GLN A 293 35.81 11.98 11.04
CA GLN A 293 34.35 11.79 10.94
C GLN A 293 33.65 12.99 10.29
N CYS A 294 34.05 14.22 10.61
CA CYS A 294 33.55 15.43 9.97
C CYS A 294 33.98 15.53 8.49
N ARG A 295 35.13 14.95 8.14
CA ARG A 295 35.59 14.83 6.75
C ARG A 295 34.72 13.85 5.97
N GLU A 296 34.40 12.69 6.55
CA GLU A 296 33.45 11.73 5.98
C GLU A 296 32.05 12.33 5.81
N LEU A 297 31.58 13.09 6.80
CA LEU A 297 30.36 13.89 6.71
C LEU A 297 30.40 14.88 5.54
N SER A 298 31.51 15.57 5.35
CA SER A 298 31.68 16.55 4.28
C SER A 298 31.81 15.91 2.89
N LEU A 299 32.37 14.70 2.80
CA LEU A 299 32.40 13.93 1.54
C LEU A 299 31.01 13.39 1.17
N ASN A 300 30.15 13.13 2.18
CA ASN A 300 28.75 12.72 1.99
C ASN A 300 27.77 13.91 1.94
N PHE A 301 28.28 15.15 1.82
CA PHE A 301 27.50 16.39 1.93
C PHE A 301 26.23 16.39 1.09
N ARG A 302 26.31 15.92 -0.16
CA ARG A 302 25.17 15.87 -1.09
C ARG A 302 24.05 14.95 -0.59
N TRP A 303 24.38 13.71 -0.23
CA TRP A 303 23.38 12.76 0.24
C TRP A 303 22.74 13.22 1.55
N LEU A 304 23.56 13.75 2.46
CA LEU A 304 23.10 14.28 3.73
C LEU A 304 22.14 15.47 3.55
N ILE A 305 22.51 16.47 2.73
CA ILE A 305 21.67 17.66 2.57
C ILE A 305 20.34 17.32 1.91
N THR A 306 20.31 16.45 0.90
CA THR A 306 19.07 16.00 0.26
C THR A 306 18.19 15.20 1.22
N THR A 307 18.79 14.31 2.02
CA THR A 307 18.05 13.52 3.02
C THR A 307 17.48 14.42 4.11
N LEU A 308 18.24 15.40 4.59
CA LEU A 308 17.78 16.35 5.61
C LEU A 308 16.68 17.27 5.08
N GLN A 309 16.75 17.71 3.83
CA GLN A 309 15.68 18.48 3.18
C GLN A 309 14.37 17.69 3.05
N GLN A 310 14.45 16.37 2.87
CA GLN A 310 13.27 15.51 2.86
C GLN A 310 12.67 15.31 4.26
N LEU A 311 13.53 15.21 5.28
CA LEU A 311 13.10 15.07 6.67
C LEU A 311 12.59 16.38 7.28
N SER A 312 13.10 17.52 6.78
CA SER A 312 12.91 18.84 7.37
C SER A 312 13.04 19.93 6.26
N PRO A 313 12.01 20.09 5.40
CA PRO A 313 12.01 21.03 4.27
C PRO A 313 11.99 22.49 4.74
N PRO A 314 12.33 23.47 3.88
CA PRO A 314 12.39 24.89 4.27
C PRO A 314 11.02 25.44 4.68
N ILE A 315 11.01 26.32 5.68
CA ILE A 315 9.79 26.95 6.25
C ILE A 315 8.93 27.69 5.20
N GLU A 316 9.51 28.21 4.11
CA GLU A 316 8.80 29.03 3.11
C GLU A 316 7.78 28.25 2.26
N GLU A 317 7.78 26.91 2.30
CA GLU A 317 6.80 26.07 1.60
C GLU A 317 5.46 25.94 2.37
N LEU A 318 4.94 27.05 2.89
CA LEU A 318 3.77 27.17 3.79
C LEU A 318 2.42 26.66 3.23
N ASN A 319 2.37 26.14 1.99
CA ASN A 319 1.14 25.69 1.32
C ASN A 319 1.23 24.27 0.72
N LYS A 320 2.20 23.46 1.17
CA LYS A 320 2.51 22.12 0.63
C LYS A 320 2.32 21.01 1.68
N PRO A 321 2.20 19.73 1.27
CA PRO A 321 1.51 18.69 2.06
C PRO A 321 2.07 18.52 3.46
N VAL A 322 1.16 18.34 4.41
CA VAL A 322 1.46 18.04 5.82
C VAL A 322 2.44 16.87 5.88
N LEU A 323 3.64 17.13 6.41
CA LEU A 323 4.59 16.05 6.72
C LEU A 323 3.86 15.04 7.62
N PRO A 324 3.95 13.74 7.35
CA PRO A 324 3.15 12.71 8.03
C PRO A 324 3.58 12.46 9.48
N PHE A 325 4.41 13.34 10.06
CA PHE A 325 4.84 13.33 11.45
C PHE A 325 4.97 14.76 11.99
N ASN A 326 4.84 14.92 13.30
CA ASN A 326 5.08 16.20 13.97
C ASN A 326 6.58 16.52 13.94
N CYS A 327 6.96 17.64 13.34
CA CYS A 327 8.33 18.15 13.34
C CYS A 327 8.36 19.61 13.77
N ILE A 328 9.54 20.06 14.23
CA ILE A 328 9.81 21.46 14.61
C ILE A 328 9.32 22.46 13.55
N HIS A 329 9.48 22.14 12.26
CA HIS A 329 8.96 22.96 11.16
C HIS A 329 7.45 23.12 11.18
N ASN A 330 6.69 22.05 11.45
CA ASN A 330 5.23 22.15 11.58
C ASN A 330 4.83 23.03 12.77
N PHE A 331 5.60 23.01 13.87
CA PHE A 331 5.35 23.86 15.03
C PHE A 331 5.67 25.34 14.76
N ILE A 332 6.77 25.61 14.04
CA ILE A 332 7.13 26.97 13.60
C ILE A 332 6.11 27.50 12.58
N ALA A 333 5.81 26.73 11.54
CA ALA A 333 4.90 27.11 10.45
C ALA A 333 3.46 27.35 10.94
N SER A 334 3.03 26.62 11.98
CA SER A 334 1.72 26.83 12.61
C SER A 334 1.70 28.00 13.60
N GLY A 335 2.80 28.74 13.75
CA GLY A 335 2.92 29.85 14.70
C GLY A 335 2.93 29.41 16.17
N LYS A 336 3.11 28.11 16.45
CA LYS A 336 3.18 27.57 17.83
C LYS A 336 4.52 27.83 18.50
N ILE A 337 5.56 28.08 17.70
CA ILE A 337 6.88 28.53 18.14
C ILE A 337 7.14 29.86 17.46
N GLU A 338 7.25 30.93 18.23
CA GLU A 338 7.65 32.24 17.71
C GLU A 338 9.17 32.29 17.56
N ILE A 339 9.64 32.56 16.35
CA ILE A 339 11.07 32.78 16.10
C ILE A 339 11.30 34.29 16.05
N HIS A 340 11.75 34.86 17.17
CA HIS A 340 12.16 36.26 17.20
C HIS A 340 13.53 36.44 16.53
N ASN A 341 13.66 37.43 15.64
CA ASN A 341 14.93 37.91 15.07
C ASN A 341 15.68 36.99 14.10
N VAL A 342 15.01 36.06 13.40
CA VAL A 342 15.68 35.23 12.38
C VAL A 342 15.02 35.42 11.01
N SER A 343 15.84 35.77 10.00
CA SER A 343 15.40 35.92 8.61
C SER A 343 15.26 34.54 7.94
N LEU A 344 14.15 34.34 7.23
CA LEU A 344 13.84 33.13 6.43
C LEU A 344 14.57 33.16 5.06
N PRO A 345 14.86 32.00 4.44
CA PRO A 345 14.46 30.63 4.83
C PRO A 345 15.39 30.00 5.88
N LEU A 346 14.83 29.19 6.79
CA LEU A 346 15.59 28.37 7.73
C LEU A 346 15.43 26.90 7.42
N TYR A 347 16.56 26.20 7.32
CA TYR A 347 16.66 24.76 7.21
C TYR A 347 17.03 24.20 8.59
N ILE A 348 16.03 23.93 9.44
CA ILE A 348 16.24 23.54 10.84
C ILE A 348 15.82 22.08 11.12
N ILE A 349 16.52 21.35 11.98
CA ILE A 349 16.11 19.97 12.32
C ILE A 349 16.43 19.66 13.77
N GLU A 350 15.62 18.84 14.43
CA GLU A 350 15.90 18.34 15.78
C GLU A 350 17.22 17.55 15.80
N VAL A 351 18.07 17.75 16.82
CA VAL A 351 19.41 17.12 16.92
C VAL A 351 19.30 15.60 16.79
N ASP A 352 18.36 14.99 17.50
CA ASP A 352 18.14 13.54 17.50
C ASP A 352 17.82 13.00 16.10
N ARG A 353 17.14 13.81 15.28
CA ARG A 353 16.81 13.47 13.89
C ARG A 353 17.97 13.74 12.95
N PHE A 354 18.76 14.78 13.18
CA PHE A 354 20.00 15.03 12.45
C PHE A 354 21.00 13.85 12.59
N LEU A 355 21.04 13.22 13.76
CA LEU A 355 21.90 12.06 14.02
C LEU A 355 21.48 10.81 13.24
N LYS A 356 20.22 10.68 12.81
CA LYS A 356 19.72 9.48 12.10
C LYS A 356 20.37 9.31 10.71
N PRO A 357 20.39 10.33 9.82
CA PRO A 357 21.16 10.26 8.57
C PRO A 357 22.64 9.97 8.78
N LEU A 358 23.26 10.53 9.83
CA LEU A 358 24.68 10.26 10.13
C LEU A 358 24.92 8.79 10.48
N LYS A 359 24.10 8.21 11.36
CA LYS A 359 24.16 6.76 11.68
C LYS A 359 24.01 5.90 10.43
N TYR A 360 23.10 6.27 9.52
CA TYR A 360 22.89 5.53 8.28
C TYR A 360 24.06 5.67 7.29
N ALA A 361 24.76 6.80 7.32
CA ALA A 361 25.98 6.99 6.52
C ALA A 361 27.22 6.28 7.11
N ASP A 362 27.09 5.61 8.26
CA ASP A 362 28.17 5.08 9.10
C ASP A 362 29.10 6.18 9.66
N ILE A 363 28.58 7.39 9.84
CA ILE A 363 29.28 8.52 10.47
C ILE A 363 28.99 8.51 11.97
N LYS A 364 30.02 8.22 12.77
CA LYS A 364 29.98 8.05 14.23
C LYS A 364 30.43 9.32 14.95
N ILE A 365 29.65 10.39 14.80
CA ILE A 365 29.78 11.62 15.63
C ILE A 365 28.71 11.56 16.72
N ASN A 366 29.10 11.77 17.98
CA ASN A 366 28.16 11.76 19.11
C ASN A 366 27.36 13.09 19.18
N GLU A 367 26.31 13.12 19.99
CA GLU A 367 25.45 14.30 20.15
C GLU A 367 26.24 15.51 20.68
N ASP A 368 27.08 15.32 21.69
CA ASP A 368 27.84 16.40 22.34
C ASP A 368 28.80 17.10 21.38
N ASP A 369 29.49 16.34 20.53
CA ASP A 369 30.39 16.84 19.49
C ASP A 369 29.60 17.64 18.44
N ILE A 370 28.44 17.14 18.01
CA ILE A 370 27.55 17.88 17.09
C ILE A 370 27.08 19.19 17.73
N ILE A 371 26.64 19.18 18.99
CA ILE A 371 26.21 20.38 19.71
C ILE A 371 27.37 21.36 19.87
N GLN A 372 28.57 20.89 20.21
CA GLN A 372 29.75 21.73 20.33
C GLN A 372 30.08 22.42 19.01
N LEU A 373 30.15 21.66 17.91
CA LEU A 373 30.40 22.20 16.57
C LEU A 373 29.28 23.14 16.10
N ALA A 374 28.02 22.84 16.45
CA ALA A 374 26.87 23.68 16.11
C ALA A 374 26.86 25.00 16.90
N LYS A 375 27.38 25.01 18.14
CA LYS A 375 27.59 26.24 18.91
C LYS A 375 28.68 27.12 18.30
N ILE A 376 29.80 26.54 17.87
CA ILE A 376 30.90 27.27 17.20
C ILE A 376 30.40 27.93 15.92
N THR A 377 29.67 27.18 15.10
CA THR A 377 29.10 27.66 13.81
C THR A 377 27.84 28.52 13.97
N GLN A 378 27.41 28.77 15.22
CA GLN A 378 26.17 29.49 15.53
C GLN A 378 24.97 28.96 14.73
N SER A 379 24.85 27.64 14.69
CA SER A 379 23.76 26.90 14.05
C SER A 379 22.91 26.13 15.06
N TYR A 380 23.31 26.08 16.34
CA TYR A 380 22.55 25.46 17.43
C TYR A 380 21.47 26.39 17.98
N TYR A 381 20.26 25.84 18.17
CA TYR A 381 19.14 26.51 18.81
C TYR A 381 18.50 25.58 19.86
N GLU A 382 18.03 26.16 20.95
CA GLU A 382 17.31 25.45 22.00
C GLU A 382 15.95 26.12 22.17
N PHE A 383 14.89 25.35 21.97
CA PHE A 383 13.53 25.84 22.04
C PHE A 383 12.91 25.34 23.34
N SER A 384 12.40 26.26 24.15
CA SER A 384 11.73 25.94 25.40
C SER A 384 10.27 26.36 25.36
N TRP A 385 9.40 25.50 25.91
CA TRP A 385 7.95 25.67 25.92
C TRP A 385 7.42 26.80 26.81
N LYS A 386 8.30 27.54 27.49
CA LYS A 386 7.93 28.62 28.43
C LYS A 386 7.65 29.98 27.76
N ASP A 387 7.69 30.05 26.42
CA ASP A 387 7.33 31.25 25.68
C ASP A 387 5.79 31.38 25.60
N GLY A 388 5.28 32.55 26.01
CA GLY A 388 3.90 32.76 26.49
C GLY A 388 2.71 32.53 25.54
N GLY A 389 2.91 32.01 24.33
CA GLY A 389 1.85 31.76 23.33
C GLY A 389 1.10 30.43 23.48
N PHE A 390 1.52 29.55 24.41
CA PHE A 390 1.04 28.18 24.46
C PHE A 390 -0.38 27.98 25.04
N GLU A 391 -0.80 28.78 26.03
CA GLU A 391 -2.15 28.64 26.62
C GLU A 391 -3.26 29.03 25.62
N ASP A 392 -3.04 30.07 24.80
CA ASP A 392 -3.97 30.46 23.73
C ASP A 392 -4.08 29.38 22.63
N PHE A 393 -2.98 28.69 22.33
CA PHE A 393 -2.98 27.56 21.40
C PHE A 393 -3.70 26.34 21.99
N LYS A 394 -3.48 25.99 23.25
CA LYS A 394 -4.14 24.87 23.94
C LYS A 394 -5.66 25.06 23.98
N ASP A 395 -6.12 26.28 24.23
CA ASP A 395 -7.54 26.61 24.21
C ASP A 395 -8.13 26.61 22.80
N ASN A 396 -7.41 27.13 21.79
CA ASN A 396 -7.87 27.09 20.40
C ASN A 396 -7.82 25.66 19.80
N PHE A 397 -6.82 24.86 20.13
CA PHE A 397 -6.68 23.48 19.64
C PHE A 397 -7.74 22.55 20.26
N LYS A 398 -8.03 22.70 21.56
CA LYS A 398 -9.12 21.99 22.24
C LYS A 398 -10.49 22.39 21.67
N LYS A 399 -10.61 23.62 21.18
CA LYS A 399 -11.80 24.19 20.54
C LYS A 399 -11.96 23.74 19.07
N GLU A 400 -10.87 23.57 18.33
CA GLU A 400 -10.89 23.16 16.91
C GLU A 400 -10.86 21.63 16.70
N TYR A 401 -10.08 20.87 17.48
CA TYR A 401 -9.78 19.46 17.17
C TYR A 401 -10.34 18.43 18.17
N GLY A 402 -10.89 18.87 19.32
CA GLY A 402 -11.37 17.95 20.36
C GLY A 402 -10.23 17.24 21.10
N CYS A 403 -10.53 16.69 22.28
CA CYS A 403 -9.57 16.21 23.28
C CYS A 403 -8.39 15.42 22.70
N ILE A 404 -7.17 15.80 23.12
CA ILE A 404 -5.99 14.96 22.99
C ILE A 404 -6.24 13.74 23.89
N HIS A 405 -6.25 12.53 23.33
CA HIS A 405 -6.06 11.31 24.12
C HIS A 405 -4.61 11.29 24.62
N THR A 406 -4.32 12.03 25.68
CA THR A 406 -3.11 11.82 26.47
C THR A 406 -3.40 10.69 27.45
N ASP A 407 -3.30 9.45 26.96
CA ASP A 407 -2.97 8.31 27.83
C ASP A 407 -1.45 8.29 28.15
N CYS A 408 -0.73 9.39 27.88
CA CYS A 408 0.56 9.65 28.50
C CYS A 408 0.33 10.00 29.97
N LYS A 409 0.61 9.03 30.85
CA LYS A 409 0.60 9.21 32.31
C LYS A 409 1.75 10.08 32.83
N GLU A 410 2.58 10.65 31.95
CA GLU A 410 3.66 11.55 32.33
C GLU A 410 3.25 13.02 32.17
N PRO A 411 3.55 13.88 33.15
CA PRO A 411 3.18 15.29 33.12
C PRO A 411 3.83 16.00 31.93
N ILE A 412 3.02 16.81 31.22
CA ILE A 412 3.32 17.56 29.99
C ILE A 412 4.37 18.70 30.21
N ASP A 413 5.06 18.72 31.36
CA ASP A 413 5.87 19.86 31.82
C ASP A 413 7.30 19.94 31.24
N ARG A 414 7.71 19.10 30.28
CA ARG A 414 9.05 19.19 29.68
C ARG A 414 9.11 18.75 28.23
N PHE A 415 8.83 19.67 27.30
CA PHE A 415 9.24 19.52 25.91
C PHE A 415 10.21 20.65 25.54
N ASP A 416 11.45 20.54 26.01
CA ASP A 416 12.58 21.30 25.48
C ASP A 416 13.22 20.47 24.35
N PHE A 417 13.36 21.03 23.15
CA PHE A 417 14.04 20.33 22.05
C PHE A 417 15.20 21.17 21.51
N LYS A 418 16.31 20.46 21.27
CA LYS A 418 17.54 21.01 20.68
C LYS A 418 17.46 20.87 19.16
N ALA A 419 17.85 21.90 18.43
CA ALA A 419 17.81 21.89 16.97
C ALA A 419 19.06 22.53 16.33
N ILE A 420 19.27 22.21 15.05
CA ILE A 420 20.41 22.68 14.27
C ILE A 420 19.91 23.26 12.95
N VAL A 421 20.40 24.43 12.58
CA VAL A 421 20.31 25.00 11.24
C VAL A 421 21.34 24.28 10.36
N TYR A 422 20.88 23.21 9.72
CA TYR A 422 21.77 22.15 9.21
C TYR A 422 22.53 22.55 7.95
N ASP A 423 22.00 23.45 7.13
CA ASP A 423 22.70 23.96 5.94
C ASP A 423 23.94 24.78 6.33
N LYS A 424 23.77 25.74 7.25
CA LYS A 424 24.86 26.55 7.81
C LYS A 424 25.90 25.67 8.50
N PHE A 425 25.43 24.72 9.33
CA PHE A 425 26.29 23.76 10.01
C PHE A 425 27.14 22.96 9.01
N LEU A 426 26.51 22.30 8.04
CA LEU A 426 27.20 21.45 7.08
C LEU A 426 28.18 22.25 6.20
N ILE A 427 27.81 23.47 5.79
CA ILE A 427 28.67 24.34 4.97
C ILE A 427 29.93 24.74 5.74
N ALA A 428 29.78 25.17 6.99
CA ALA A 428 30.92 25.56 7.82
C ALA A 428 31.88 24.39 8.05
N ILE A 429 31.37 23.20 8.39
CA ILE A 429 32.20 22.00 8.57
C ILE A 429 32.92 21.62 7.28
N ARG A 430 32.21 21.64 6.14
CA ARG A 430 32.80 21.34 4.82
C ARG A 430 33.93 22.30 4.47
N ASP A 431 33.70 23.60 4.62
CA ASP A 431 34.64 24.63 4.19
C ASP A 431 35.88 24.69 5.10
N THR A 432 35.76 24.24 6.35
CA THR A 432 36.92 24.08 7.24
C THR A 432 37.73 22.82 6.96
N ILE A 433 37.07 21.68 6.71
CA ILE A 433 37.76 20.38 6.75
C ILE A 433 38.24 19.87 5.39
N LEU A 434 37.62 20.34 4.31
CA LEU A 434 37.97 19.94 2.96
C LEU A 434 38.89 20.96 2.31
N THR A 435 39.77 20.48 1.45
CA THR A 435 40.59 21.36 0.62
C THR A 435 39.73 22.08 -0.42
N PRO A 436 40.17 23.24 -0.94
CA PRO A 436 39.46 23.93 -2.03
C PRO A 436 39.19 23.06 -3.26
N GLN A 437 40.07 22.08 -3.54
CA GLN A 437 39.95 21.13 -4.63
C GLN A 437 38.82 20.12 -4.39
N GLU A 438 38.72 19.60 -3.16
CA GLU A 438 37.63 18.70 -2.76
C GLU A 438 36.29 19.42 -2.71
N ILE A 439 36.27 20.67 -2.24
CA ILE A 439 35.07 21.51 -2.28
C ILE A 439 34.65 21.76 -3.74
N ALA A 440 35.60 22.06 -4.63
CA ALA A 440 35.33 22.22 -6.04
C ALA A 440 34.82 20.93 -6.68
N TYR A 441 35.33 19.76 -6.28
CA TYR A 441 34.84 18.45 -6.72
C TYR A 441 33.39 18.20 -6.28
N ILE A 442 33.05 18.43 -5.01
CA ILE A 442 31.68 18.28 -4.50
C ILE A 442 30.73 19.28 -5.17
N LYS A 443 31.16 20.53 -5.35
CA LYS A 443 30.39 21.54 -6.10
C LYS A 443 30.20 21.11 -7.56
N LYS A 444 31.22 20.52 -8.18
CA LYS A 444 31.13 20.00 -9.54
C LYS A 444 30.16 18.82 -9.63
N GLU A 445 30.17 17.88 -8.69
CA GLU A 445 29.17 16.82 -8.62
C GLU A 445 27.74 17.37 -8.50
N TYR A 446 27.57 18.44 -7.69
CA TYR A 446 26.30 19.14 -7.54
C TYR A 446 25.85 19.84 -8.83
N ILE A 447 26.78 20.50 -9.53
CA ILE A 447 26.51 21.25 -10.77
C ILE A 447 26.35 20.32 -11.98
N LYS A 448 27.12 19.23 -12.07
CA LYS A 448 27.15 18.34 -13.24
C LYS A 448 25.82 17.66 -13.50
N GLU A 449 25.04 17.37 -12.47
CA GLU A 449 23.67 16.85 -12.65
C GLU A 449 22.63 17.94 -12.95
N MET A 450 22.79 19.15 -12.42
CA MET A 450 21.98 20.29 -12.87
C MET A 450 22.23 20.57 -14.36
N GLN A 451 23.49 20.49 -14.77
CA GLN A 451 23.91 20.64 -16.16
C GLN A 451 23.56 19.43 -17.02
N ASP A 452 23.63 18.18 -16.56
CA ASP A 452 23.21 17.01 -17.37
C ASP A 452 21.68 16.97 -17.60
N GLY A 453 20.91 17.72 -16.80
CA GLY A 453 19.49 18.03 -17.04
C GLY A 453 19.27 19.16 -18.07
N GLU A 454 20.13 20.17 -18.10
CA GLU A 454 20.01 21.35 -18.99
C GLU A 454 20.78 21.20 -20.33
N ILE A 455 21.91 20.50 -20.36
CA ILE A 455 22.80 20.28 -21.52
C ILE A 455 22.13 19.37 -22.56
N LYS A 456 21.23 18.47 -22.15
CA LYS A 456 20.37 17.73 -23.11
C LYS A 456 19.39 18.62 -23.88
N GLN A 457 19.11 19.84 -23.40
CA GLN A 457 18.24 20.79 -24.09
C GLN A 457 19.03 21.86 -24.88
N ILE A 458 20.33 22.01 -24.64
CA ILE A 458 21.18 23.03 -25.28
C ILE A 458 22.03 22.45 -26.42
N ILE A 459 22.47 21.18 -26.34
CA ILE A 459 23.28 20.56 -27.43
C ILE A 459 22.47 20.37 -28.73
N GLU A 460 21.13 20.41 -28.70
CA GLU A 460 20.31 20.34 -29.92
C GLU A 460 20.16 21.67 -30.68
N LYS A 461 20.77 22.78 -30.22
CA LYS A 461 20.58 24.09 -30.87
C LYS A 461 21.81 24.80 -31.42
N ASP A 462 23.04 24.37 -31.12
CA ASP A 462 24.24 25.05 -31.63
C ASP A 462 25.38 24.06 -31.96
N GLU A 463 25.34 23.45 -33.15
CA GLU A 463 26.55 22.96 -33.83
C GLU A 463 26.78 23.71 -35.15
N ASP A 464 27.97 24.31 -35.26
CA ASP A 464 28.49 25.14 -36.35
C ASP A 464 28.71 24.33 -37.65
N PRO A 465 28.19 24.75 -38.83
CA PRO A 465 28.18 23.96 -40.07
C PRO A 465 29.54 23.63 -40.71
N ASN A 466 30.67 24.17 -40.23
CA ASN A 466 31.89 24.25 -41.04
C ASN A 466 33.00 23.21 -40.76
N LYS A 467 32.73 22.12 -40.01
CA LYS A 467 33.79 21.16 -39.61
C LYS A 467 33.63 19.68 -40.00
N LYS A 468 32.68 19.32 -40.87
CA LYS A 468 32.53 17.92 -41.34
C LYS A 468 32.61 17.80 -42.86
N SER A 469 33.82 17.68 -43.42
CA SER A 469 33.99 17.46 -44.87
C SER A 469 35.00 16.38 -45.26
N GLN A 470 35.38 15.45 -44.38
CA GLN A 470 36.29 14.34 -44.77
C GLN A 470 35.96 12.93 -44.22
N GLN A 471 34.81 12.69 -43.60
CA GLN A 471 34.41 11.34 -43.14
C GLN A 471 33.07 10.83 -43.72
N GLN A 472 32.60 11.44 -44.82
CA GLN A 472 31.22 11.31 -45.30
C GLN A 472 31.09 10.54 -46.62
N GLN A 473 31.81 9.42 -46.79
CA GLN A 473 31.64 8.56 -47.98
C GLN A 473 31.28 7.10 -47.65
N GLY A 474 31.27 6.71 -46.38
CA GLY A 474 30.78 5.40 -45.94
C GLY A 474 29.34 5.41 -45.40
N GLU A 475 28.85 6.57 -44.94
CA GLU A 475 27.55 6.69 -44.24
C GLU A 475 26.37 7.06 -45.18
N ASP A 476 26.65 7.60 -46.37
CA ASP A 476 25.62 8.13 -47.28
C ASP A 476 24.69 7.05 -47.89
N GLN A 477 25.12 5.79 -47.95
CA GLN A 477 24.26 4.70 -48.42
C GLN A 477 23.37 4.11 -47.32
N LEU A 478 23.73 4.23 -46.03
CA LEU A 478 22.83 3.83 -44.93
C LEU A 478 21.81 4.93 -44.60
N GLN A 479 22.15 6.21 -44.80
CA GLN A 479 21.26 7.33 -44.48
C GLN A 479 20.12 7.55 -45.50
N GLN A 480 20.28 7.13 -46.76
CA GLN A 480 19.21 7.29 -47.76
C GLN A 480 18.04 6.30 -47.55
N ASP A 481 18.30 5.11 -46.99
CA ASP A 481 17.24 4.15 -46.65
C ASP A 481 16.55 4.47 -45.31
N GLU A 482 17.25 5.11 -44.35
CA GLU A 482 16.65 5.56 -43.08
C GLU A 482 15.86 6.89 -43.22
N ALA A 483 16.16 7.72 -44.23
CA ALA A 483 15.47 8.98 -44.46
C ALA A 483 14.08 8.83 -45.10
N GLN A 484 13.78 7.69 -45.76
CA GLN A 484 12.45 7.46 -46.36
C GLN A 484 11.43 6.82 -45.40
N GLU A 485 11.81 6.43 -44.17
CA GLU A 485 10.90 5.77 -43.21
C GLU A 485 10.79 6.47 -41.83
N LYS A 486 11.23 7.73 -41.69
CA LYS A 486 10.84 8.55 -40.53
C LYS A 486 9.42 9.08 -40.73
N GLU A 487 8.43 8.26 -40.36
CA GLU A 487 7.07 8.74 -40.08
C GLU A 487 7.19 9.90 -39.07
N GLN A 488 7.03 11.13 -39.54
CA GLN A 488 6.76 12.27 -38.66
C GLN A 488 5.48 11.93 -37.90
N LEU A 489 5.57 11.84 -36.57
CA LEU A 489 4.39 11.76 -35.72
C LEU A 489 3.46 12.93 -36.09
N PRO A 490 2.15 12.71 -36.30
CA PRO A 490 1.24 13.78 -36.64
C PRO A 490 1.25 14.79 -35.49
N VAL A 491 1.88 15.95 -35.72
CA VAL A 491 1.73 17.11 -34.83
C VAL A 491 0.39 17.72 -35.19
N PRO A 492 -0.59 17.72 -34.26
CA PRO A 492 -1.89 18.28 -34.57
C PRO A 492 -1.74 19.78 -34.84
N GLU A 493 -2.46 20.29 -35.83
CA GLU A 493 -2.32 21.68 -36.25
C GLU A 493 -2.57 22.66 -35.09
N PRO A 494 -1.87 23.79 -35.01
CA PRO A 494 -2.15 24.82 -34.02
C PRO A 494 -3.64 25.20 -34.07
N GLY A 495 -4.35 24.98 -32.96
CA GLY A 495 -5.80 25.24 -32.88
C GLY A 495 -6.71 24.03 -33.09
N TRP A 496 -6.16 22.82 -33.19
CA TRP A 496 -6.93 21.58 -33.28
C TRP A 496 -7.93 21.36 -32.13
N ASN A 497 -7.77 22.05 -30.99
CA ASN A 497 -8.57 21.90 -29.78
C ASN A 497 -9.55 23.08 -29.51
N ASN A 498 -9.89 23.87 -30.53
CA ASN A 498 -10.73 25.08 -30.40
C ASN A 498 -12.25 24.87 -30.48
N GLY A 499 -12.75 23.71 -30.91
CA GLY A 499 -14.20 23.46 -30.96
C GLY A 499 -14.86 23.26 -29.59
N LYS A 500 -16.13 23.66 -29.50
CA LYS A 500 -16.99 23.57 -28.32
C LYS A 500 -17.81 22.27 -28.35
N PHE A 501 -17.25 21.21 -27.78
CA PHE A 501 -17.94 19.92 -27.65
C PHE A 501 -18.38 19.64 -26.20
N ILE A 502 -19.41 18.82 -26.04
CA ILE A 502 -20.03 18.46 -24.77
C ILE A 502 -19.51 17.10 -24.29
N LEU A 503 -18.99 17.08 -23.06
CA LEU A 503 -18.64 15.90 -22.29
C LEU A 503 -19.65 15.69 -21.17
N ASN A 504 -20.18 14.47 -21.07
CA ASN A 504 -21.10 14.12 -20.01
C ASN A 504 -20.40 13.26 -18.95
N LEU A 505 -20.59 13.59 -17.69
CA LEU A 505 -20.06 12.84 -16.57
C LEU A 505 -21.17 12.51 -15.59
N ASN A 506 -21.55 11.24 -15.50
CA ASN A 506 -22.51 10.77 -14.50
C ASN A 506 -21.74 10.34 -13.25
N ARG A 507 -22.07 10.92 -12.11
CA ARG A 507 -21.51 10.57 -10.81
C ARG A 507 -22.60 10.13 -9.85
N CYS A 508 -22.22 9.39 -8.82
CA CYS A 508 -23.10 9.09 -7.72
C CYS A 508 -23.62 10.37 -7.05
N THR A 509 -24.93 10.42 -6.76
CA THR A 509 -25.61 11.52 -6.05
C THR A 509 -26.64 10.94 -5.10
N LYS A 510 -27.00 11.69 -4.04
CA LYS A 510 -27.97 11.27 -3.03
C LYS A 510 -27.62 9.92 -2.41
N CYS A 511 -26.34 9.76 -2.05
CA CYS A 511 -25.79 8.49 -1.55
C CYS A 511 -26.51 7.95 -0.30
N GLU A 512 -27.20 8.83 0.44
CA GLU A 512 -28.08 8.48 1.56
C GLU A 512 -29.30 7.62 1.18
N SER A 513 -29.72 7.65 -0.08
CA SER A 513 -30.89 6.92 -0.60
C SER A 513 -30.56 5.52 -1.12
N HIS A 514 -29.29 5.12 -1.15
CA HIS A 514 -28.89 3.80 -1.62
C HIS A 514 -29.27 2.72 -0.59
N THR A 515 -29.94 1.66 -1.05
CA THR A 515 -30.52 0.60 -0.21
C THR A 515 -29.52 -0.48 0.24
N THR A 516 -28.22 -0.36 -0.09
CA THR A 516 -27.21 -1.43 0.11
C THR A 516 -25.88 -0.94 0.69
N THR A 517 -25.14 -1.89 1.25
CA THR A 517 -23.95 -1.85 2.14
C THR A 517 -22.67 -1.16 1.64
N THR A 518 -22.70 -0.33 0.58
CA THR A 518 -21.50 0.37 0.10
C THR A 518 -21.38 1.75 0.75
N TRP A 519 -20.36 1.90 1.61
CA TRP A 519 -20.06 3.09 2.40
C TRP A 519 -19.22 4.09 1.59
N HIS A 520 -19.81 4.80 0.63
CA HIS A 520 -19.15 5.91 -0.07
C HIS A 520 -19.81 7.24 0.26
N ASP A 521 -19.04 8.33 0.19
CA ASP A 521 -19.53 9.70 0.39
C ASP A 521 -19.77 10.37 -0.97
N GLU A 522 -20.87 11.10 -1.12
CA GLU A 522 -21.11 11.92 -2.32
C GLU A 522 -20.02 12.97 -2.50
N TYR A 523 -19.46 13.45 -1.38
CA TYR A 523 -18.32 14.36 -1.36
C TYR A 523 -17.21 13.92 -2.32
N ASP A 524 -16.78 12.66 -2.24
CA ASP A 524 -15.61 12.18 -2.97
C ASP A 524 -15.85 12.20 -4.48
N PHE A 525 -17.08 11.89 -4.92
CA PHE A 525 -17.44 11.94 -6.33
C PHE A 525 -17.62 13.37 -6.86
N ALA A 526 -18.16 14.27 -6.04
CA ALA A 526 -18.30 15.68 -6.40
C ALA A 526 -16.94 16.37 -6.53
N GLU A 527 -16.01 16.08 -5.61
CA GLU A 527 -14.63 16.54 -5.66
C GLU A 527 -13.92 16.03 -6.92
N LYS A 528 -14.05 14.74 -7.25
CA LYS A 528 -13.45 14.17 -8.47
C LYS A 528 -14.08 14.68 -9.77
N PHE A 529 -15.38 15.00 -9.76
CA PHE A 529 -16.02 15.70 -10.89
C PHE A 529 -15.40 17.08 -11.11
N ASN A 530 -15.19 17.85 -10.04
CA ASN A 530 -14.56 19.17 -10.16
C ASN A 530 -13.08 19.06 -10.58
N GLN A 531 -12.34 18.11 -10.02
CA GLN A 531 -10.95 17.85 -10.42
C GLN A 531 -10.85 17.46 -11.91
N PHE A 532 -11.77 16.64 -12.42
CA PHE A 532 -11.86 16.34 -13.85
C PHE A 532 -12.14 17.60 -14.66
N GLY A 533 -13.12 18.40 -14.22
CA GLY A 533 -13.52 19.59 -14.94
C GLY A 533 -12.41 20.63 -15.07
N GLU A 534 -11.64 20.85 -14.01
CA GLU A 534 -10.49 21.74 -14.00
C GLU A 534 -9.41 21.27 -14.99
N GLN A 535 -9.03 19.99 -14.91
CA GLN A 535 -8.01 19.41 -15.79
C GLN A 535 -8.40 19.49 -17.28
N PHE A 536 -9.63 19.11 -17.61
CA PHE A 536 -10.08 19.04 -19.00
C PHE A 536 -10.44 20.41 -19.58
N LYS A 537 -10.86 21.37 -18.76
CA LYS A 537 -10.96 22.77 -19.19
C LYS A 537 -9.60 23.40 -19.48
N GLY A 538 -8.55 23.00 -18.75
CA GLY A 538 -7.17 23.41 -19.07
C GLY A 538 -6.68 22.87 -20.41
N LEU A 539 -7.05 21.63 -20.77
CA LEU A 539 -6.63 20.96 -22.01
C LEU A 539 -7.52 21.31 -23.22
N PHE A 540 -8.82 21.45 -22.99
CA PHE A 540 -9.84 21.78 -23.99
C PHE A 540 -10.66 22.99 -23.49
N PRO A 541 -10.18 24.22 -23.70
CA PRO A 541 -10.79 25.44 -23.13
C PRO A 541 -12.29 25.57 -23.42
N ASN A 542 -12.70 25.17 -24.62
CA ASN A 542 -14.07 25.29 -25.10
C ASN A 542 -14.95 24.07 -24.79
N CYS A 543 -14.45 23.00 -24.15
CA CYS A 543 -15.29 21.85 -23.84
C CYS A 543 -16.36 22.19 -22.79
N GLU A 544 -17.60 21.74 -22.97
CA GLU A 544 -18.68 21.91 -21.99
C GLU A 544 -18.84 20.61 -21.20
N ILE A 545 -18.70 20.67 -19.87
CA ILE A 545 -18.78 19.49 -19.01
C ILE A 545 -20.12 19.51 -18.27
N ILE A 546 -20.96 18.52 -18.55
CA ILE A 546 -22.29 18.37 -17.96
C ILE A 546 -22.28 17.18 -17.01
N GLY A 547 -22.51 17.46 -15.73
CA GLY A 547 -22.69 16.46 -14.69
C GLY A 547 -24.09 15.88 -14.67
N ASN A 548 -24.20 14.57 -14.53
CA ASN A 548 -25.44 13.81 -14.39
C ASN A 548 -26.50 14.15 -15.45
N TYR A 549 -26.09 14.20 -16.72
CA TYR A 549 -27.02 14.40 -17.83
C TYR A 549 -28.07 13.27 -17.83
N ASP A 550 -27.63 12.02 -17.65
CA ASP A 550 -28.52 10.89 -17.43
C ASP A 550 -28.68 10.63 -15.93
N ARG A 551 -29.82 10.05 -15.54
CA ARG A 551 -30.04 9.62 -14.16
C ARG A 551 -29.02 8.52 -13.80
N PRO A 552 -28.16 8.71 -12.79
CA PRO A 552 -27.25 7.67 -12.32
C PRO A 552 -28.06 6.44 -11.88
N SER A 553 -27.59 5.23 -12.19
CA SER A 553 -28.26 4.03 -11.69
C SER A 553 -28.19 4.02 -10.17
N MET A 554 -29.32 3.78 -9.49
CA MET A 554 -29.43 3.93 -8.02
C MET A 554 -28.67 2.86 -7.21
N HIS A 555 -27.92 1.99 -7.88
CA HIS A 555 -27.41 0.78 -7.25
C HIS A 555 -25.93 0.79 -6.89
N TYR A 556 -25.04 1.64 -7.45
CA TYR A 556 -23.60 1.56 -7.13
C TYR A 556 -22.87 2.88 -7.31
N GLU A 557 -21.69 2.97 -6.70
CA GLU A 557 -20.61 3.98 -6.78
C GLU A 557 -20.24 4.41 -8.22
N ASN A 558 -21.18 5.00 -8.96
CA ASN A 558 -21.02 5.30 -10.37
C ASN A 558 -20.16 6.54 -10.59
N PHE A 559 -19.25 6.43 -11.55
CA PHE A 559 -18.50 7.56 -12.08
C PHE A 559 -18.14 7.24 -13.54
N ASP A 560 -18.98 7.71 -14.44
CA ASP A 560 -18.90 7.39 -15.86
C ASP A 560 -18.74 8.67 -16.69
N ILE A 561 -17.84 8.62 -17.66
CA ILE A 561 -17.54 9.72 -18.57
C ILE A 561 -17.81 9.23 -19.98
N TYR A 562 -18.63 9.98 -20.72
CA TYR A 562 -18.98 9.64 -22.10
C TYR A 562 -19.21 10.88 -22.95
N ILE A 563 -19.10 10.69 -24.25
CA ILE A 563 -19.40 11.69 -25.28
C ILE A 563 -20.50 11.16 -26.20
N ARG A 564 -21.39 12.04 -26.68
CA ARG A 564 -22.50 11.65 -27.56
C ARG A 564 -22.24 12.10 -28.99
N GLY A 565 -22.71 11.33 -29.96
CA GLY A 565 -22.84 11.74 -31.36
C GLY A 565 -21.56 11.75 -32.20
N VAL A 566 -20.40 11.51 -31.59
CA VAL A 566 -19.08 11.48 -32.23
C VAL A 566 -18.34 10.18 -31.93
N GLY A 567 -17.42 9.79 -32.80
CA GLY A 567 -16.64 8.54 -32.76
C GLY A 567 -17.23 7.40 -33.58
N PRO A 568 -16.63 6.20 -33.59
CA PRO A 568 -17.02 5.11 -34.48
C PRO A 568 -18.47 4.65 -34.27
N ALA A 569 -19.25 4.51 -35.34
CA ALA A 569 -20.67 4.15 -35.24
C ALA A 569 -20.91 2.80 -34.55
N GLN A 570 -20.00 1.83 -34.72
CA GLN A 570 -20.10 0.53 -34.06
C GLN A 570 -19.91 0.56 -32.54
N ASP A 571 -19.26 1.60 -32.01
CA ASP A 571 -18.96 1.74 -30.57
C ASP A 571 -19.99 2.61 -29.84
N ARG A 572 -20.93 3.21 -30.59
CA ARG A 572 -22.02 4.01 -30.06
C ARG A 572 -23.13 3.10 -29.56
N ASP A 573 -23.67 3.39 -28.38
CA ASP A 573 -24.90 2.74 -27.92
C ASP A 573 -26.15 3.30 -28.62
N ALA A 574 -27.33 2.80 -28.23
CA ALA A 574 -28.61 3.19 -28.82
C ALA A 574 -28.93 4.69 -28.71
N GLU A 575 -28.32 5.40 -27.76
CA GLU A 575 -28.49 6.85 -27.60
C GLU A 575 -27.29 7.65 -28.14
N GLY A 576 -26.38 6.99 -28.87
CA GLY A 576 -25.20 7.60 -29.46
C GLY A 576 -24.05 7.86 -28.49
N ARG A 577 -24.04 7.24 -27.30
CA ARG A 577 -22.96 7.43 -26.31
C ARG A 577 -21.77 6.56 -26.64
N ILE A 578 -20.58 7.12 -26.47
CA ILE A 578 -19.31 6.41 -26.41
C ILE A 578 -18.72 6.60 -25.01
N TRP A 579 -18.53 5.50 -24.30
CA TRP A 579 -17.95 5.50 -22.95
C TRP A 579 -16.44 5.71 -23.01
N LEU A 580 -16.01 6.87 -22.51
CA LEU A 580 -14.60 7.21 -22.38
C LEU A 580 -14.01 6.54 -21.14
N TYR A 581 -14.77 6.51 -20.05
CA TYR A 581 -14.43 5.82 -18.82
C TYR A 581 -15.69 5.40 -18.07
N SER A 582 -15.64 4.26 -17.41
CA SER A 582 -16.68 3.82 -16.46
C SER A 582 -15.98 3.16 -15.27
N LYS A 583 -16.30 3.63 -14.06
CA LYS A 583 -15.68 3.13 -12.84
C LYS A 583 -16.17 1.71 -12.56
N SER A 584 -15.24 0.74 -12.59
CA SER A 584 -15.50 -0.65 -12.21
C SER A 584 -14.78 -1.07 -10.91
N GLU A 585 -13.89 -0.22 -10.38
CA GLU A 585 -13.08 -0.49 -9.20
C GLU A 585 -13.71 0.06 -7.91
N GLY A 586 -13.23 -0.37 -6.75
CA GLY A 586 -13.68 0.15 -5.45
C GLY A 586 -13.27 1.61 -5.23
N ILE A 587 -14.02 2.33 -4.38
CA ILE A 587 -13.85 3.77 -4.13
C ILE A 587 -12.41 4.19 -3.81
N PHE A 588 -11.71 3.46 -2.94
CA PHE A 588 -10.34 3.81 -2.53
C PHE A 588 -9.35 3.75 -3.70
N SER A 589 -9.38 2.66 -4.47
CA SER A 589 -8.54 2.50 -5.66
C SER A 589 -8.85 3.56 -6.72
N PHE A 590 -10.13 3.89 -6.90
CA PHE A 590 -10.56 4.94 -7.81
C PHE A 590 -10.00 6.30 -7.42
N ILE A 591 -10.12 6.70 -6.15
CA ILE A 591 -9.61 7.99 -5.65
C ILE A 591 -8.09 8.06 -5.80
N TYR A 592 -7.38 6.99 -5.42
CA TYR A 592 -5.92 6.93 -5.47
C TYR A 592 -5.37 6.98 -6.91
N ALA A 593 -6.00 6.24 -7.83
CA ALA A 593 -5.54 6.13 -9.22
C ALA A 593 -6.21 7.13 -10.17
N PHE A 594 -6.99 8.09 -9.66
CA PHE A 594 -7.88 8.95 -10.45
C PHE A 594 -7.18 9.63 -11.64
N ASN A 595 -6.07 10.33 -11.39
CA ASN A 595 -5.31 11.03 -12.43
C ASN A 595 -4.83 10.07 -13.52
N THR A 596 -4.33 8.90 -13.14
CA THR A 596 -3.88 7.87 -14.08
C THR A 596 -5.03 7.32 -14.93
N ARG A 597 -6.26 7.27 -14.39
CA ARG A 597 -7.46 6.89 -15.16
C ARG A 597 -7.88 7.99 -16.13
N MET A 598 -7.79 9.25 -15.73
CA MET A 598 -8.19 10.39 -16.57
C MET A 598 -7.31 10.56 -17.81
N ILE A 599 -6.05 10.10 -17.77
CA ILE A 599 -5.20 10.01 -18.96
C ILE A 599 -5.87 9.17 -20.08
N LYS A 600 -6.59 8.10 -19.74
CA LYS A 600 -7.30 7.28 -20.74
C LYS A 600 -8.44 8.04 -21.40
N VAL A 601 -9.10 8.92 -20.65
CA VAL A 601 -10.18 9.77 -21.17
C VAL A 601 -9.60 10.78 -22.15
N TYR A 602 -8.47 11.40 -21.78
CA TYR A 602 -7.72 12.30 -22.64
C TYR A 602 -7.30 11.61 -23.95
N ASP A 603 -6.60 10.48 -23.87
CA ASP A 603 -6.12 9.76 -25.04
C ASP A 603 -7.28 9.39 -25.99
N LYS A 604 -8.43 8.96 -25.45
CA LYS A 604 -9.63 8.68 -26.26
C LYS A 604 -10.20 9.93 -26.93
N LEU A 605 -10.25 11.07 -26.24
CA LEU A 605 -10.77 12.31 -26.82
C LEU A 605 -9.89 12.83 -27.94
N VAL A 606 -8.57 12.77 -27.78
CA VAL A 606 -7.64 13.15 -28.84
C VAL A 606 -7.82 12.26 -30.07
N LEU A 607 -7.97 10.94 -29.89
CA LEU A 607 -8.23 10.01 -30.99
C LEU A 607 -9.56 10.30 -31.70
N ILE A 608 -10.61 10.63 -30.95
CA ILE A 608 -11.89 11.01 -31.53
C ILE A 608 -11.73 12.31 -32.33
N ALA A 609 -11.14 13.35 -31.74
CA ALA A 609 -10.91 14.63 -32.42
C ALA A 609 -10.08 14.45 -33.71
N ALA A 610 -9.00 13.67 -33.66
CA ALA A 610 -8.16 13.38 -34.82
C ALA A 610 -8.94 12.66 -35.94
N ALA A 611 -9.90 11.80 -35.61
CA ALA A 611 -10.75 11.14 -36.60
C ALA A 611 -11.70 12.13 -37.33
N TYR A 612 -11.94 13.30 -36.75
CA TYR A 612 -12.69 14.41 -37.37
C TYR A 612 -11.77 15.51 -37.93
N GLY A 613 -10.44 15.34 -37.82
CA GLY A 613 -9.45 16.37 -38.14
C GLY A 613 -9.14 17.27 -36.94
N ASP A 614 -10.15 17.93 -36.40
CA ASP A 614 -10.04 18.81 -35.24
C ASP A 614 -11.30 18.76 -34.34
N THR A 615 -11.28 19.48 -33.22
CA THR A 615 -12.44 19.56 -32.33
C THR A 615 -13.56 20.46 -32.86
N ILE A 616 -13.32 21.31 -33.88
CA ILE A 616 -14.33 22.18 -34.49
C ILE A 616 -15.28 21.35 -35.37
N GLU A 617 -14.74 20.47 -36.20
CA GLU A 617 -15.53 19.51 -36.98
C GLU A 617 -16.20 18.46 -36.07
N MET A 618 -15.53 18.10 -34.97
CA MET A 618 -16.14 17.27 -33.93
C MET A 618 -17.35 17.97 -33.28
N GLU A 619 -17.26 19.27 -32.97
CA GLU A 619 -18.37 20.10 -32.47
C GLU A 619 -19.54 20.10 -33.46
N LYS A 620 -19.30 20.44 -34.74
CA LYS A 620 -20.36 20.47 -35.77
C LYS A 620 -21.05 19.12 -35.90
N THR A 621 -20.27 18.03 -35.87
CA THR A 621 -20.81 16.67 -35.95
C THR A 621 -21.65 16.33 -34.72
N GLN A 622 -21.18 16.70 -33.53
CA GLN A 622 -21.90 16.48 -32.28
C GLN A 622 -23.20 17.29 -32.24
N GLU A 623 -23.17 18.56 -32.63
CA GLU A 623 -24.34 19.45 -32.68
C GLU A 623 -25.37 18.94 -33.69
N TYR A 624 -24.92 18.53 -34.88
CA TYR A 624 -25.79 17.90 -35.88
C TYR A 624 -26.47 16.64 -35.30
N TYR A 625 -25.71 15.77 -34.62
CA TYR A 625 -26.26 14.56 -34.03
C TYR A 625 -27.32 14.88 -32.96
N ILE A 626 -26.99 15.78 -32.02
CA ILE A 626 -27.90 16.15 -30.93
C ILE A 626 -29.20 16.75 -31.50
N THR A 627 -29.10 17.63 -32.50
CA THR A 627 -30.26 18.26 -33.14
C THR A 627 -31.10 17.26 -33.95
N ARG A 628 -30.44 16.40 -34.74
CA ARG A 628 -31.12 15.46 -35.63
C ARG A 628 -31.82 14.32 -34.89
N PHE A 629 -31.22 13.89 -33.78
CA PHE A 629 -31.61 12.71 -33.02
C PHE A 629 -32.09 13.04 -31.61
N GLU A 630 -32.54 14.28 -31.38
CA GLU A 630 -33.05 14.75 -30.10
C GLU A 630 -34.11 13.80 -29.51
N SER A 631 -35.00 13.26 -30.36
CA SER A 631 -36.04 12.29 -29.97
C SER A 631 -35.51 10.95 -29.44
N MET A 632 -34.27 10.57 -29.75
CA MET A 632 -33.63 9.35 -29.26
C MET A 632 -32.77 9.58 -28.01
N ILE A 633 -32.46 10.83 -27.68
CA ILE A 633 -31.67 11.18 -26.50
C ILE A 633 -32.62 11.30 -25.32
N SER A 634 -32.33 10.54 -24.25
CA SER A 634 -33.11 10.63 -23.02
C SER A 634 -33.18 12.09 -22.53
N PRO A 635 -34.35 12.58 -22.08
CA PRO A 635 -34.49 13.93 -21.56
C PRO A 635 -33.48 14.18 -20.44
N ARG A 636 -32.81 15.33 -20.52
CA ARG A 636 -31.82 15.77 -19.53
C ARG A 636 -32.38 15.63 -18.11
N TRP A 637 -31.66 14.93 -17.24
CA TRP A 637 -32.12 14.67 -15.89
C TRP A 637 -32.31 15.96 -15.10
N LYS A 638 -33.34 16.02 -14.24
CA LYS A 638 -33.70 17.23 -13.48
C LYS A 638 -32.58 17.75 -12.57
N ASN A 639 -31.64 16.89 -12.15
CA ASN A 639 -30.50 17.27 -11.30
C ASN A 639 -29.19 17.32 -12.10
N SER A 640 -29.26 17.42 -13.43
CA SER A 640 -28.08 17.68 -14.24
C SER A 640 -27.53 19.09 -13.94
N HIS A 641 -26.22 19.25 -14.00
CA HIS A 641 -25.55 20.50 -13.63
C HIS A 641 -24.32 20.73 -14.52
N GLY A 642 -23.82 21.96 -14.57
CA GLY A 642 -22.54 22.27 -15.21
C GLY A 642 -21.35 21.96 -14.29
N TYR A 643 -20.14 22.14 -14.82
CA TYR A 643 -18.93 22.32 -14.03
C TYR A 643 -18.73 23.80 -13.67
N PRO A 644 -18.33 24.15 -12.43
CA PRO A 644 -18.15 23.25 -11.27
C PRO A 644 -19.49 22.87 -10.63
N CYS A 645 -19.49 21.78 -9.85
CA CYS A 645 -20.62 21.41 -9.01
C CYS A 645 -20.36 21.70 -7.53
N ASP A 646 -21.43 21.96 -6.79
CA ASP A 646 -21.34 22.10 -5.34
C ASP A 646 -20.90 20.78 -4.71
N VAL A 647 -19.86 20.85 -3.88
CA VAL A 647 -19.36 19.70 -3.12
C VAL A 647 -20.17 19.62 -1.81
N PRO A 648 -20.98 18.57 -1.60
CA PRO A 648 -21.73 18.43 -0.35
C PRO A 648 -20.74 18.24 0.81
N ARG A 649 -21.13 18.58 2.05
CA ARG A 649 -20.28 18.33 3.23
C ARG A 649 -20.13 16.83 3.49
N ARG A 650 -18.98 16.41 4.03
CA ARG A 650 -18.76 15.00 4.38
C ARG A 650 -19.77 14.54 5.43
N ARG A 651 -20.30 13.33 5.28
CA ARG A 651 -21.32 12.77 6.21
C ARG A 651 -20.85 12.74 7.66
N ILE A 652 -19.56 12.48 7.87
CA ILE A 652 -18.94 12.43 9.20
C ILE A 652 -18.97 13.82 9.87
N GLU A 653 -18.81 14.90 9.11
CA GLU A 653 -18.85 16.26 9.66
C GLU A 653 -20.27 16.62 10.10
N ILE A 654 -21.26 16.30 9.27
CA ILE A 654 -22.68 16.48 9.59
C ILE A 654 -23.03 15.66 10.84
N GLN A 655 -22.59 14.40 10.90
CA GLN A 655 -22.81 13.52 12.05
C GLN A 655 -22.18 14.09 13.33
N ARG A 656 -20.95 14.62 13.26
CA ARG A 656 -20.27 15.28 14.39
C ARG A 656 -20.99 16.55 14.83
N GLU A 657 -21.53 17.35 13.92
CA GLU A 657 -22.33 18.54 14.28
C GLU A 657 -23.64 18.15 14.96
N ILE A 658 -24.34 17.15 14.42
CA ILE A 658 -25.55 16.58 15.04
C ILE A 658 -25.22 16.04 16.42
N GLU A 659 -24.10 15.32 16.57
CA GLU A 659 -23.61 14.83 17.86
C GLU A 659 -23.26 15.97 18.81
N LYS A 660 -22.61 17.05 18.34
CA LYS A 660 -22.34 18.25 19.16
C LYS A 660 -23.63 18.93 19.63
N VAL A 661 -24.63 19.06 18.75
CA VAL A 661 -25.95 19.62 19.09
C VAL A 661 -26.69 18.71 20.06
N ASN A 662 -26.65 17.40 19.84
CA ASN A 662 -27.24 16.40 20.71
C ASN A 662 -26.51 16.32 22.06
N LEU A 663 -25.19 16.45 22.09
CA LEU A 663 -24.38 16.54 23.31
C LEU A 663 -24.72 17.81 24.08
N LYS A 664 -24.87 18.96 23.42
CA LYS A 664 -25.34 20.19 24.09
C LYS A 664 -26.77 20.03 24.65
N LYS A 665 -27.70 19.44 23.89
CA LYS A 665 -29.05 19.11 24.37
C LYS A 665 -29.00 18.11 25.53
N LYS A 666 -28.15 17.09 25.45
CA LYS A 666 -27.97 16.05 26.46
C LYS A 666 -27.32 16.61 27.71
N LEU A 667 -26.33 17.50 27.60
CA LEU A 667 -25.68 18.20 28.71
C LEU A 667 -26.67 19.14 29.41
N ASN A 668 -27.51 19.87 28.66
CA ASN A 668 -28.58 20.68 29.23
C ASN A 668 -29.65 19.79 29.93
N LEU A 669 -29.97 18.62 29.36
CA LEU A 669 -30.84 17.61 30.01
C LEU A 669 -30.15 16.89 31.18
N GLN A 670 -28.83 16.80 31.21
CA GLN A 670 -28.06 16.17 32.29
C GLN A 670 -27.91 17.15 33.46
N ILE A 671 -27.79 18.44 33.21
CA ILE A 671 -27.83 19.49 34.23
C ILE A 671 -29.23 19.56 34.88
N LEU A 672 -30.30 19.34 34.11
CA LEU A 672 -31.67 19.17 34.64
C LEU A 672 -31.86 17.82 35.39
N HIS A 673 -31.36 16.70 34.85
CA HIS A 673 -31.51 15.38 35.51
C HIS A 673 -30.61 15.16 36.74
N ILE A 674 -29.47 15.86 36.85
CA ILE A 674 -28.62 15.83 38.05
C ILE A 674 -29.31 16.54 39.22
N GLN A 675 -30.27 17.43 38.97
CA GLN A 675 -31.11 18.04 40.02
C GLN A 675 -32.36 17.22 40.38
N GLU A 676 -32.77 16.22 39.58
CA GLU A 676 -34.01 15.46 39.78
C GLU A 676 -33.83 13.97 40.14
N ALA A 677 -32.62 13.42 40.23
CA ALA A 677 -32.43 11.99 40.51
C ALA A 677 -31.23 11.67 41.41
N GLU A 678 -31.16 12.27 42.59
CA GLU A 678 -30.49 11.59 43.71
C GLU A 678 -31.31 10.34 44.06
N ILE A 679 -30.90 9.18 43.52
CA ILE A 679 -31.43 7.89 43.96
C ILE A 679 -31.03 7.74 45.43
N LYS A 680 -32.00 7.88 46.34
CA LYS A 680 -31.76 7.74 47.78
C LYS A 680 -31.25 6.33 48.09
N GLU A 681 -30.27 6.21 48.98
CA GLU A 681 -29.84 4.91 49.51
C GLU A 681 -31.05 4.12 50.02
N GLY A 682 -31.09 2.82 49.74
CA GLY A 682 -32.23 1.94 50.02
C GLY A 682 -33.27 1.86 48.89
N THR A 683 -33.12 2.62 47.79
CA THR A 683 -34.02 2.47 46.64
C THR A 683 -33.83 1.09 45.98
N LYS A 684 -34.91 0.34 45.77
CA LYS A 684 -34.86 -0.95 45.08
C LYS A 684 -34.48 -0.78 43.60
N MET A 685 -33.43 -1.51 43.21
CA MET A 685 -32.88 -1.58 41.87
C MET A 685 -33.09 -2.98 41.31
N ILE A 686 -33.49 -3.08 40.04
CA ILE A 686 -33.71 -4.35 39.33
C ILE A 686 -32.71 -4.43 38.18
N CYS A 687 -32.02 -5.56 38.07
CA CYS A 687 -31.06 -5.78 37.00
C CYS A 687 -31.71 -5.81 35.60
N LYS A 688 -31.17 -5.04 34.64
CA LYS A 688 -31.66 -4.95 33.25
C LYS A 688 -31.29 -6.13 32.34
N ASN A 689 -30.33 -6.96 32.72
CA ASN A 689 -29.89 -8.02 31.81
C ASN A 689 -30.93 -9.13 31.75
N TRP A 690 -31.20 -9.58 30.53
CA TRP A 690 -32.22 -10.57 30.21
C TRP A 690 -31.86 -11.90 30.91
N GLY A 691 -32.54 -12.17 32.03
CA GLY A 691 -32.33 -13.36 32.86
C GLY A 691 -31.71 -13.16 34.26
N CYS A 692 -31.16 -11.99 34.65
CA CYS A 692 -30.76 -11.75 36.07
C CYS A 692 -32.00 -11.44 36.91
N GLY A 693 -32.73 -10.35 36.60
CA GLY A 693 -33.92 -9.93 37.35
C GLY A 693 -33.72 -9.65 38.85
N LEU A 694 -32.49 -9.78 39.36
CA LEU A 694 -32.19 -9.67 40.79
C LEU A 694 -32.52 -8.26 41.28
N GLU A 695 -33.36 -8.20 42.32
CA GLU A 695 -33.62 -6.99 43.10
C GLU A 695 -32.49 -6.79 44.11
N TYR A 696 -31.97 -5.57 44.20
CA TYR A 696 -30.99 -5.18 45.21
C TYR A 696 -31.21 -3.71 45.61
N GLU A 697 -30.80 -3.34 46.81
CA GLU A 697 -30.92 -1.96 47.29
C GLU A 697 -29.74 -1.11 46.81
N TYR A 698 -30.02 0.11 46.37
CA TYR A 698 -29.01 1.08 45.99
C TYR A 698 -28.22 1.55 47.22
N THR A 699 -26.89 1.54 47.13
CA THR A 699 -25.97 2.10 48.14
C THR A 699 -25.03 3.12 47.49
N SER A 700 -24.60 4.17 48.19
CA SER A 700 -23.61 5.12 47.67
C SER A 700 -22.21 4.54 47.52
N ASP A 701 -21.93 3.42 48.20
CA ASP A 701 -20.68 2.67 48.05
C ASP A 701 -20.60 2.00 46.66
N ILE A 702 -19.68 2.51 45.85
CA ILE A 702 -19.41 2.07 44.47
C ILE A 702 -18.97 0.59 44.43
N LEU A 703 -18.24 0.11 45.45
CA LEU A 703 -17.76 -1.27 45.50
C LEU A 703 -18.90 -2.23 45.84
N ALA A 704 -19.76 -1.87 46.80
CA ALA A 704 -20.96 -2.64 47.12
C ALA A 704 -21.90 -2.74 45.89
N MET A 705 -22.11 -1.63 45.19
CA MET A 705 -22.92 -1.58 43.97
C MET A 705 -22.35 -2.41 42.82
N LYS A 706 -21.02 -2.46 42.67
CA LYS A 706 -20.34 -3.28 41.65
C LYS A 706 -20.56 -4.78 41.85
N HIS A 707 -20.84 -5.20 43.09
CA HIS A 707 -21.04 -6.61 43.43
C HIS A 707 -22.51 -7.00 43.70
N ALA A 708 -23.45 -6.06 43.52
CA ALA A 708 -24.85 -6.26 43.91
C ALA A 708 -25.68 -7.21 42.99
N CYS A 709 -25.49 -7.22 41.65
CA CYS A 709 -25.89 -8.35 40.77
C CYS A 709 -24.66 -8.82 39.97
N ILE A 710 -24.43 -10.14 39.98
CA ILE A 710 -23.33 -10.84 39.32
C ILE A 710 -23.93 -11.75 38.23
N PHE A 711 -23.31 -11.84 37.05
CA PHE A 711 -23.81 -12.65 35.93
C PHE A 711 -22.74 -13.33 35.08
N HIS A 712 -23.17 -14.29 34.26
CA HIS A 712 -22.34 -14.95 33.24
C HIS A 712 -22.04 -14.00 32.06
N PRO A 713 -20.77 -13.66 31.76
CA PRO A 713 -20.43 -12.85 30.59
C PRO A 713 -20.55 -13.62 29.26
N GLY A 714 -20.76 -14.94 29.31
CA GLY A 714 -20.96 -15.75 28.12
C GLY A 714 -22.37 -15.58 27.56
N SER A 715 -22.50 -15.61 26.23
CA SER A 715 -23.81 -15.79 25.59
C SER A 715 -24.37 -17.18 25.88
N TYR A 716 -25.67 -17.33 25.82
CA TYR A 716 -26.30 -18.61 26.03
C TYR A 716 -26.32 -19.43 24.73
N GLN A 717 -25.91 -20.69 24.79
CA GLN A 717 -25.95 -21.60 23.65
C GLN A 717 -27.29 -22.34 23.66
N LEU A 718 -28.23 -21.86 22.85
CA LEU A 718 -29.44 -22.60 22.52
C LEU A 718 -29.07 -23.79 21.60
N GLY A 719 -29.54 -25.00 21.90
CA GLY A 719 -29.40 -26.19 21.04
C GLY A 719 -30.78 -26.86 20.81
N SER A 720 -31.04 -27.63 19.74
CA SER A 720 -30.11 -28.36 18.84
C SER A 720 -30.74 -28.67 17.46
N ILE A 721 -29.98 -29.26 16.51
CA ILE A 721 -30.48 -29.75 15.21
C ILE A 721 -31.59 -30.84 15.35
N HIS A 722 -31.76 -31.51 16.51
CA HIS A 722 -32.96 -32.32 16.84
C HIS A 722 -33.40 -32.30 18.33
N GLY A 723 -32.63 -31.71 19.25
CA GLY A 723 -33.05 -30.59 20.12
C GLY A 723 -33.90 -30.78 21.38
N LEU A 724 -34.03 -31.96 21.98
CA LEU A 724 -34.87 -32.17 23.19
C LEU A 724 -34.25 -31.71 24.55
N TRP A 725 -33.38 -30.68 24.55
CA TRP A 725 -32.81 -29.96 25.73
C TRP A 725 -31.86 -30.80 26.61
N PRO A 726 -30.76 -30.26 27.20
CA PRO A 726 -30.66 -28.98 27.92
C PRO A 726 -29.57 -28.04 27.39
N GLU A 727 -29.69 -26.77 27.76
CA GLU A 727 -28.91 -25.65 27.21
C GLU A 727 -28.03 -25.00 28.31
N SER A 728 -26.90 -24.42 27.90
CA SER A 728 -25.79 -24.07 28.79
C SER A 728 -25.15 -22.73 28.48
N TRP A 729 -24.53 -22.12 29.49
CA TRP A 729 -23.78 -20.88 29.35
C TRP A 729 -22.48 -21.11 28.58
N THR A 730 -22.19 -20.35 27.52
CA THR A 730 -20.94 -20.51 26.74
C THR A 730 -19.66 -20.38 27.58
N CYS A 731 -19.69 -19.55 28.63
CA CYS A 731 -18.50 -19.23 29.40
C CYS A 731 -18.05 -20.34 30.36
N CYS A 732 -18.93 -21.25 30.79
CA CYS A 732 -18.53 -22.38 31.63
C CYS A 732 -19.39 -23.63 31.52
N ARG A 733 -20.29 -23.67 30.55
CA ARG A 733 -21.10 -24.84 30.17
C ARG A 733 -21.93 -25.43 31.31
N LYS A 734 -22.26 -24.60 32.31
CA LYS A 734 -23.19 -24.94 33.38
C LYS A 734 -24.63 -24.90 32.89
N ASN A 735 -25.49 -25.68 33.54
CA ASN A 735 -26.93 -25.72 33.25
C ASN A 735 -27.56 -24.33 33.41
N TRP A 736 -28.68 -24.09 32.72
CA TRP A 736 -29.46 -22.84 32.79
C TRP A 736 -29.68 -22.32 34.22
N GLU A 737 -30.04 -23.23 35.13
CA GLU A 737 -30.44 -22.94 36.51
C GLU A 737 -29.24 -22.72 37.44
N GLU A 738 -28.01 -22.98 36.98
CA GLU A 738 -26.82 -22.92 37.82
C GLU A 738 -26.28 -21.49 37.97
N LYS A 739 -25.69 -21.23 39.15
CA LYS A 739 -25.04 -19.95 39.44
C LYS A 739 -23.75 -19.75 38.62
N GLY A 740 -23.63 -18.51 38.12
CA GLY A 740 -22.45 -17.83 37.57
C GLY A 740 -21.09 -18.40 37.97
N CYS A 741 -20.27 -18.77 36.98
CA CYS A 741 -18.87 -19.19 37.16
C CYS A 741 -17.85 -18.03 37.00
N ILE A 742 -18.18 -16.99 36.23
CA ILE A 742 -17.33 -15.81 35.96
C ILE A 742 -18.14 -14.56 36.30
N ARG A 743 -17.50 -13.58 36.95
CA ARG A 743 -18.17 -12.46 37.65
C ARG A 743 -18.10 -11.16 36.85
N GLY A 744 -19.17 -10.77 36.15
CA GLY A 744 -19.35 -9.43 35.59
C GLY A 744 -20.31 -8.57 36.44
N PRO A 745 -20.12 -7.24 36.55
CA PRO A 745 -21.06 -6.35 37.26
C PRO A 745 -22.21 -5.89 36.36
N HIS A 746 -23.43 -5.86 36.88
CA HIS A 746 -24.59 -5.28 36.19
C HIS A 746 -24.95 -3.87 36.66
N LYS A 747 -25.54 -3.07 35.77
CA LYS A 747 -26.23 -1.82 36.12
C LYS A 747 -27.73 -2.08 36.25
N GLY A 748 -28.26 -2.05 37.47
CA GLY A 748 -29.69 -2.07 37.73
C GLY A 748 -30.36 -0.73 37.40
N VAL A 749 -31.69 -0.74 37.29
CA VAL A 749 -32.52 0.46 37.24
C VAL A 749 -33.58 0.40 38.32
N THR A 750 -34.11 1.56 38.71
CA THR A 750 -35.27 1.62 39.60
C THR A 750 -36.46 0.91 38.96
N GLU A 751 -37.27 0.23 39.76
CA GLU A 751 -38.48 -0.50 39.31
C GLU A 751 -39.36 0.35 38.37
N LYS A 752 -39.55 1.63 38.69
CA LYS A 752 -40.31 2.61 37.88
C LYS A 752 -39.75 2.91 36.49
N LYS A 753 -38.49 2.53 36.20
CA LYS A 753 -37.80 2.74 34.92
C LYS A 753 -37.62 1.44 34.14
N LEU A 754 -38.20 0.34 34.62
CA LEU A 754 -38.15 -0.94 33.94
C LEU A 754 -39.09 -0.91 32.74
N MET A 755 -38.54 -1.13 31.55
CA MET A 755 -39.30 -1.19 30.31
C MET A 755 -39.45 -2.65 29.89
N PHE A 756 -40.66 -3.06 29.58
CA PHE A 756 -41.01 -4.38 29.06
C PHE A 756 -41.17 -4.31 27.55
N LEU A 757 -40.79 -5.38 26.83
CA LEU A 757 -41.10 -5.51 25.40
C LEU A 757 -42.48 -6.16 25.24
N CYS A 758 -43.38 -5.55 24.46
CA CYS A 758 -44.70 -6.08 24.20
C CYS A 758 -44.65 -7.33 23.29
N LEU A 759 -45.29 -8.41 23.73
CA LEU A 759 -45.33 -9.71 23.09
C LEU A 759 -46.64 -10.02 22.36
N ASN A 760 -47.45 -8.99 22.11
CA ASN A 760 -48.66 -9.14 21.30
C ASN A 760 -48.28 -9.35 19.83
N VAL A 761 -48.83 -10.41 19.23
CA VAL A 761 -48.67 -10.79 17.82
C VAL A 761 -50.04 -11.07 17.23
N GLY A 762 -50.18 -10.86 15.93
CA GLY A 762 -51.34 -11.28 15.15
C GLY A 762 -51.37 -12.79 14.93
N GLU A 763 -52.44 -13.26 14.31
CA GLU A 763 -52.63 -14.66 13.91
C GLU A 763 -51.51 -15.15 13.00
N ILE A 764 -51.20 -16.45 13.11
CA ILE A 764 -50.21 -17.11 12.26
C ILE A 764 -50.78 -17.23 10.85
N ASN A 765 -50.10 -16.64 9.87
CA ASN A 765 -50.46 -16.80 8.48
C ASN A 765 -50.29 -18.27 8.07
N SER A 766 -51.38 -18.88 7.61
CA SER A 766 -51.41 -20.29 7.21
C SER A 766 -50.41 -20.64 6.09
N MET A 767 -50.03 -19.66 5.25
CA MET A 767 -49.07 -19.82 4.16
C MET A 767 -47.62 -19.66 4.62
N THR A 768 -47.29 -18.58 5.33
CA THR A 768 -45.90 -18.30 5.74
C THR A 768 -45.50 -19.05 7.01
N LYS A 769 -46.49 -19.63 7.72
CA LYS A 769 -46.34 -20.26 9.04
C LYS A 769 -45.78 -19.30 10.09
N ARG A 770 -45.94 -17.99 9.90
CA ARG A 770 -45.46 -16.92 10.79
C ARG A 770 -46.55 -15.85 10.97
N PRO A 771 -46.55 -15.11 12.09
CA PRO A 771 -47.43 -13.96 12.25
C PRO A 771 -46.97 -12.80 11.36
N ASP A 772 -47.88 -12.15 10.66
CA ASP A 772 -47.57 -11.00 9.79
C ASP A 772 -47.58 -9.65 10.56
N SER A 773 -48.11 -9.64 11.79
CA SER A 773 -48.15 -8.45 12.67
C SER A 773 -47.59 -8.77 14.06
N ALA A 774 -46.80 -7.84 14.62
CA ALA A 774 -46.28 -7.88 15.98
C ALA A 774 -46.18 -6.47 16.54
N CYS A 775 -46.39 -6.29 17.85
CA CYS A 775 -46.30 -4.98 18.49
C CYS A 775 -44.85 -4.50 18.57
N GLY A 776 -43.99 -5.26 19.26
CA GLY A 776 -42.57 -4.93 19.44
C GLY A 776 -42.29 -3.62 20.19
N MET A 777 -43.30 -2.93 20.72
CA MET A 777 -43.11 -1.69 21.48
C MET A 777 -42.59 -1.97 22.89
N TYR A 778 -41.72 -1.10 23.38
CA TYR A 778 -41.35 -1.06 24.79
C TYR A 778 -42.41 -0.29 25.59
N PHE A 779 -42.87 -0.84 26.71
CA PHE A 779 -43.87 -0.23 27.59
C PHE A 779 -43.47 -0.34 29.06
N ASN A 780 -44.12 0.43 29.93
CA ASN A 780 -43.97 0.37 31.39
C ASN A 780 -45.37 0.16 32.00
N ASP A 781 -45.50 -0.64 33.05
CA ASP A 781 -46.80 -0.89 33.70
C ASP A 781 -47.44 0.40 34.22
N GLU A 782 -46.65 1.41 34.60
CA GLU A 782 -47.15 2.71 35.10
C GLU A 782 -47.62 3.66 33.99
N VAL A 783 -47.16 3.46 32.74
CA VAL A 783 -47.49 4.31 31.59
C VAL A 783 -48.29 3.47 30.59
N PRO A 784 -49.62 3.42 30.70
CA PRO A 784 -50.45 2.63 29.81
C PRO A 784 -50.36 3.21 28.39
N SER A 785 -49.61 2.53 27.52
CA SER A 785 -49.70 2.73 26.08
C SER A 785 -50.66 1.71 25.47
N GLU A 786 -51.36 2.12 24.42
CA GLU A 786 -52.23 1.23 23.65
C GLU A 786 -51.39 0.33 22.74
N CYS A 787 -51.62 -0.97 22.79
CA CYS A 787 -50.91 -1.92 21.93
C CYS A 787 -51.52 -1.93 20.53
N LEU A 788 -50.90 -1.24 19.58
CA LEU A 788 -51.36 -1.20 18.19
C LEU A 788 -50.83 -2.40 17.40
N ILE A 789 -51.67 -3.43 17.20
CA ILE A 789 -51.38 -4.56 16.31
C ILE A 789 -52.58 -4.88 15.42
N HIS A 790 -52.33 -5.60 14.32
CA HIS A 790 -53.39 -6.32 13.61
C HIS A 790 -53.54 -7.71 14.23
N PRO A 791 -54.71 -8.08 14.79
CA PRO A 791 -54.94 -9.43 15.31
C PRO A 791 -54.92 -10.50 14.21
N GLY A 792 -55.23 -10.13 12.96
CA GLY A 792 -55.20 -11.04 11.82
C GLY A 792 -53.85 -11.07 11.10
N PHE A 793 -53.76 -11.88 10.05
CA PHE A 793 -52.64 -11.91 9.11
C PHE A 793 -52.99 -11.23 7.77
N PHE A 794 -51.99 -10.92 6.95
CA PHE A 794 -52.19 -10.24 5.66
C PHE A 794 -52.42 -11.26 4.54
N LYS A 795 -53.60 -11.21 3.92
CA LYS A 795 -54.00 -12.12 2.85
C LYS A 795 -53.74 -11.47 1.50
N ARG A 796 -52.64 -11.87 0.84
CA ARG A 796 -52.29 -11.37 -0.50
C ARG A 796 -53.28 -11.86 -1.55
N SER A 797 -53.63 -10.99 -2.50
CA SER A 797 -54.53 -11.34 -3.61
C SER A 797 -53.83 -12.26 -4.63
N LYS A 798 -52.51 -12.11 -4.82
CA LYS A 798 -51.62 -13.00 -5.58
C LYS A 798 -50.31 -13.21 -4.82
N LEU A 799 -49.65 -14.37 -4.97
CA LEU A 799 -48.41 -14.70 -4.25
C LEU A 799 -47.29 -13.65 -4.43
N THR A 800 -47.23 -13.00 -5.60
CA THR A 800 -46.18 -12.05 -5.97
C THR A 800 -46.62 -10.59 -5.92
N SER A 801 -47.88 -10.29 -5.56
CA SER A 801 -48.34 -8.89 -5.43
C SER A 801 -48.24 -8.40 -4.00
N ASP A 802 -47.98 -7.10 -3.85
CA ASP A 802 -48.11 -6.39 -2.58
C ASP A 802 -49.57 -5.98 -2.28
N GLU A 803 -50.47 -6.22 -3.24
CA GLU A 803 -51.92 -6.06 -3.08
C GLU A 803 -52.49 -7.24 -2.27
N GLY A 804 -53.29 -6.94 -1.25
CA GLY A 804 -53.92 -7.90 -0.35
C GLY A 804 -54.79 -7.18 0.68
N GLU A 805 -55.34 -7.91 1.65
CA GLU A 805 -56.14 -7.34 2.73
C GLU A 805 -55.76 -7.94 4.10
N TRP A 806 -55.76 -7.12 5.15
CA TRP A 806 -55.65 -7.63 6.52
C TRP A 806 -56.93 -8.38 6.90
N THR A 807 -56.80 -9.62 7.37
CA THR A 807 -57.97 -10.41 7.78
C THR A 807 -58.75 -9.82 8.96
N CYS A 808 -58.15 -8.93 9.77
CA CYS A 808 -58.85 -8.28 10.89
C CYS A 808 -59.76 -7.11 10.50
N CYS A 809 -59.35 -6.30 9.51
CA CYS A 809 -59.97 -5.01 9.22
C CYS A 809 -60.23 -4.77 7.73
N GLN A 810 -59.81 -5.72 6.88
CA GLN A 810 -59.88 -5.64 5.43
C GLN A 810 -59.16 -4.42 4.84
N ASP A 811 -58.17 -3.87 5.56
CA ASP A 811 -57.35 -2.79 5.04
C ASP A 811 -56.45 -3.33 3.92
N GLY A 812 -56.56 -2.72 2.75
CA GLY A 812 -55.86 -3.10 1.53
C GLY A 812 -54.35 -2.82 1.56
N ASN A 813 -53.86 -2.14 2.60
CA ASN A 813 -52.47 -1.73 2.72
C ASN A 813 -51.69 -2.65 3.70
N PRO A 814 -50.66 -3.39 3.24
CA PRO A 814 -49.82 -4.22 4.11
C PRO A 814 -49.06 -3.41 5.18
N SER A 815 -48.96 -2.09 5.02
CA SER A 815 -48.31 -1.17 5.96
C SER A 815 -49.30 -0.40 6.85
N ALA A 816 -50.59 -0.77 6.85
CA ALA A 816 -51.61 -0.15 7.68
C ALA A 816 -51.23 -0.19 9.18
N LYS A 817 -51.53 0.89 9.90
CA LYS A 817 -51.38 0.93 11.37
C LYS A 817 -52.32 -0.13 12.00
N GLY A 818 -51.89 -0.75 13.09
CA GLY A 818 -52.63 -1.84 13.75
C GLY A 818 -54.11 -1.50 14.00
N CYS A 819 -55.01 -2.42 13.64
CA CYS A 819 -56.46 -2.23 13.70
C CYS A 819 -57.07 -2.37 15.11
N ASN A 820 -56.30 -2.89 16.08
CA ASN A 820 -56.76 -3.07 17.46
C ASN A 820 -55.84 -2.34 18.44
N ALA A 821 -56.32 -1.23 18.99
CA ALA A 821 -55.60 -0.42 19.99
C ALA A 821 -55.93 -0.80 21.44
N SER A 822 -56.97 -1.62 21.67
CA SER A 822 -57.57 -1.81 22.99
C SER A 822 -56.95 -2.92 23.86
N ASN A 823 -56.02 -3.70 23.31
CA ASN A 823 -55.40 -4.77 24.08
C ASN A 823 -54.29 -4.22 24.99
N PRO A 824 -54.24 -4.59 26.29
CA PRO A 824 -53.09 -4.29 27.12
C PRO A 824 -51.84 -4.97 26.55
N HIS A 825 -50.69 -4.29 26.66
CA HIS A 825 -49.41 -4.90 26.28
C HIS A 825 -49.14 -6.14 27.14
N LYS A 826 -48.83 -7.27 26.49
CA LYS A 826 -48.38 -8.48 27.19
C LYS A 826 -46.86 -8.42 27.39
N LYS A 827 -46.40 -8.61 28.63
CA LYS A 827 -44.98 -8.85 28.95
C LYS A 827 -44.76 -10.32 29.25
N ALA A 828 -43.60 -10.87 28.88
CA ALA A 828 -43.18 -12.16 29.39
C ALA A 828 -42.66 -12.01 30.83
N GLN A 829 -43.10 -12.90 31.71
CA GLN A 829 -42.48 -13.09 33.02
C GLN A 829 -41.52 -14.27 32.94
N TRP A 830 -40.21 -13.98 32.95
CA TRP A 830 -39.23 -15.06 32.80
C TRP A 830 -39.22 -16.00 34.01
N PRO A 831 -39.20 -17.34 33.82
CA PRO A 831 -39.23 -18.07 32.54
C PRO A 831 -40.65 -18.25 31.99
N ASP A 832 -40.96 -17.56 30.89
CA ASP A 832 -42.27 -17.66 30.21
C ASP A 832 -42.14 -18.58 28.99
N VAL A 833 -42.92 -19.66 28.95
CA VAL A 833 -42.94 -20.59 27.81
C VAL A 833 -43.41 -19.87 26.53
N GLU A 834 -44.26 -18.84 26.64
CA GLU A 834 -44.72 -18.07 25.48
C GLU A 834 -43.61 -17.24 24.83
N ALA A 835 -42.55 -16.88 25.54
CA ALA A 835 -41.43 -16.11 24.98
C ALA A 835 -40.61 -16.91 23.96
N LYS A 836 -40.73 -18.25 23.95
CA LYS A 836 -40.04 -19.14 23.00
C LYS A 836 -40.42 -18.88 21.52
N LYS A 837 -41.59 -18.27 21.26
CA LYS A 837 -42.09 -17.99 19.89
C LYS A 837 -41.26 -16.95 19.10
N TYR A 838 -40.36 -16.21 19.75
CA TYR A 838 -39.52 -15.17 19.12
C TYR A 838 -38.10 -15.63 18.74
N PHE A 839 -37.72 -16.86 19.08
CA PHE A 839 -36.43 -17.43 18.68
C PHE A 839 -36.64 -18.24 17.40
N VAL A 840 -36.45 -17.61 16.24
CA VAL A 840 -36.57 -18.28 14.93
C VAL A 840 -35.18 -18.64 14.42
N GLU A 841 -34.97 -19.90 14.03
CA GLU A 841 -33.75 -20.35 13.35
C GLU A 841 -33.52 -19.55 12.06
N LYS A 842 -32.31 -18.99 11.91
CA LYS A 842 -31.85 -18.45 10.63
C LYS A 842 -31.39 -19.61 9.74
N LEU A 843 -32.02 -19.77 8.59
CA LEU A 843 -31.48 -20.59 7.50
C LEU A 843 -30.22 -19.91 6.93
N ILE A 844 -29.08 -20.59 7.01
CA ILE A 844 -27.82 -20.17 6.39
C ILE A 844 -27.94 -20.47 4.89
N SER A 845 -27.99 -19.45 4.03
CA SER A 845 -27.84 -19.61 2.59
C SER A 845 -26.36 -19.45 2.18
N ASN A 846 -25.88 -20.37 1.36
CA ASN A 846 -24.49 -20.49 0.92
C ASN A 846 -24.15 -19.40 -0.13
N PRO A 847 -23.16 -18.51 0.09
CA PRO A 847 -22.83 -17.39 -0.81
C PRO A 847 -22.06 -17.81 -2.09
N GLY A 848 -21.94 -19.11 -2.37
CA GLY A 848 -21.05 -19.66 -3.39
C GLY A 848 -21.69 -20.22 -4.67
N ILE A 849 -22.80 -19.67 -5.19
CA ILE A 849 -23.40 -20.14 -6.45
C ILE A 849 -23.44 -19.02 -7.52
N ASP A 850 -22.34 -19.03 -8.29
CA ASP A 850 -22.07 -18.73 -9.72
C ASP A 850 -22.73 -17.57 -10.50
N ASN A 851 -21.88 -16.87 -11.26
CA ASN A 851 -22.17 -16.34 -12.61
C ASN A 851 -20.85 -15.98 -13.31
N ARG A 852 -20.28 -16.96 -14.03
CA ARG A 852 -19.21 -16.76 -15.02
C ARG A 852 -19.75 -16.24 -16.36
N ASN A 853 -18.82 -15.61 -17.09
CA ASN A 853 -18.79 -15.25 -18.52
C ASN A 853 -19.27 -13.85 -18.89
N LEU A 854 -18.33 -12.98 -19.24
CA LEU A 854 -18.48 -12.02 -20.33
C LEU A 854 -17.11 -11.68 -20.96
N ILE A 855 -17.16 -11.61 -22.29
CA ILE A 855 -16.12 -11.44 -23.31
C ILE A 855 -15.19 -10.24 -23.05
N ASP A 856 -13.90 -10.39 -23.37
CA ASP A 856 -12.92 -9.29 -23.33
C ASP A 856 -13.33 -8.15 -24.28
N LYS A 857 -13.54 -6.95 -23.72
CA LYS A 857 -13.88 -5.73 -24.46
C LYS A 857 -12.65 -5.03 -25.03
N TYR A 858 -12.93 -4.12 -25.98
CA TYR A 858 -12.05 -3.17 -26.71
C TYR A 858 -11.05 -2.37 -25.82
N ASP A 859 -11.19 -2.42 -24.49
CA ASP A 859 -10.35 -1.75 -23.49
C ASP A 859 -8.88 -2.17 -23.52
N LYS A 860 -8.56 -3.34 -24.09
CA LYS A 860 -7.16 -3.80 -24.26
C LYS A 860 -6.42 -3.09 -25.42
N SER A 861 -7.13 -2.38 -26.29
CA SER A 861 -6.56 -1.66 -27.45
C SER A 861 -6.22 -0.21 -27.15
N ALA A 862 -6.92 0.43 -26.19
CA ALA A 862 -6.78 1.86 -25.90
C ALA A 862 -5.49 2.25 -25.15
N LEU A 863 -4.74 1.29 -24.60
CA LEU A 863 -3.46 1.54 -23.92
C LEU A 863 -2.26 1.72 -24.87
N ARG A 864 -2.48 1.81 -26.18
CA ARG A 864 -1.40 1.73 -27.19
C ARG A 864 -1.24 2.96 -28.09
N ALA A 865 -2.01 4.02 -27.90
CA ALA A 865 -1.88 5.25 -28.68
C ALA A 865 -1.15 6.34 -27.88
N CYS A 866 0.18 6.24 -27.77
CA CYS A 866 1.04 7.31 -27.24
C CYS A 866 1.29 8.43 -28.29
N ILE A 867 0.36 8.65 -29.21
CA ILE A 867 0.59 9.37 -30.47
C ILE A 867 0.73 10.89 -30.27
N TYR A 868 0.36 11.44 -29.11
CA TYR A 868 0.29 12.91 -28.89
C TYR A 868 0.90 13.41 -27.58
N ARG A 869 1.95 12.75 -27.07
CA ARG A 869 2.67 13.22 -25.87
C ARG A 869 3.99 13.88 -26.27
N GLU A 870 4.07 15.20 -26.18
CA GLU A 870 5.33 15.95 -26.37
C GLU A 870 6.41 15.56 -25.33
N THR A 871 6.02 14.98 -24.20
CA THR A 871 6.91 14.73 -23.05
C THR A 871 7.51 13.32 -22.98
N ILE A 872 7.16 12.40 -23.88
CA ILE A 872 7.72 11.04 -23.91
C ILE A 872 7.98 10.63 -25.36
N PRO A 873 9.24 10.41 -25.79
CA PRO A 873 9.53 9.99 -27.16
C PRO A 873 8.88 8.65 -27.47
N TYR A 874 8.11 8.60 -28.55
CA TYR A 874 7.51 7.38 -29.08
C TYR A 874 8.61 6.39 -29.47
N THR A 875 8.54 5.19 -28.92
CA THR A 875 9.33 4.05 -29.40
C THR A 875 8.46 3.30 -30.42
N PRO A 876 8.79 3.31 -31.72
CA PRO A 876 7.97 2.65 -32.73
C PRO A 876 7.77 1.18 -32.40
N PHE A 877 6.52 0.73 -32.48
CA PHE A 877 6.20 -0.68 -32.32
C PHE A 877 6.81 -1.47 -33.47
N VAL A 878 7.96 -2.10 -33.21
CA VAL A 878 8.56 -3.05 -34.14
C VAL A 878 7.84 -4.38 -33.97
N ASN A 879 6.94 -4.73 -34.89
CA ASN A 879 6.38 -6.09 -35.01
C ASN A 879 7.55 -7.09 -34.90
N GLN A 880 7.37 -8.21 -34.18
CA GLN A 880 8.38 -9.28 -34.08
C GLN A 880 8.99 -9.68 -35.43
N GLU A 881 8.22 -9.63 -36.53
CA GLU A 881 8.75 -9.85 -37.88
C GLU A 881 9.63 -8.70 -38.37
N LYS A 882 9.22 -7.43 -38.20
CA LYS A 882 10.04 -6.27 -38.56
C LYS A 882 11.32 -6.23 -37.70
N LYS A 883 11.26 -6.68 -36.45
CA LYS A 883 12.40 -6.81 -35.53
C LYS A 883 13.34 -7.92 -35.97
N LYS A 884 12.80 -9.11 -36.30
CA LYS A 884 13.58 -10.21 -36.88
C LYS A 884 14.19 -9.84 -38.22
N MET A 885 13.53 -9.00 -39.02
CA MET A 885 14.05 -8.55 -40.32
C MET A 885 15.13 -7.48 -40.15
N GLN A 886 14.97 -6.53 -39.22
CA GLN A 886 16.01 -5.58 -38.82
C GLN A 886 17.21 -6.29 -38.19
N ASP A 887 17.00 -7.23 -37.26
CA ASP A 887 18.06 -8.05 -36.68
C ASP A 887 18.77 -8.88 -37.78
N ARG A 888 18.05 -9.35 -38.81
CA ARG A 888 18.66 -10.05 -39.95
C ARG A 888 19.48 -9.14 -40.84
N ARG A 889 19.02 -7.91 -41.12
CA ARG A 889 19.72 -6.89 -41.92
C ARG A 889 20.96 -6.36 -41.19
N LEU A 890 20.82 -6.05 -39.89
CA LEU A 890 21.92 -5.64 -39.03
C LEU A 890 23.00 -6.73 -38.93
N ASN A 891 22.58 -8.00 -38.95
CA ASN A 891 23.49 -9.14 -38.86
C ASN A 891 23.75 -9.80 -40.22
N GLU A 892 23.42 -9.15 -41.35
CA GLU A 892 23.56 -9.71 -42.71
C GLU A 892 25.01 -9.67 -43.18
N ASN A 893 25.78 -8.71 -42.66
CA ASN A 893 27.21 -8.53 -42.90
C ASN A 893 28.09 -9.07 -41.75
N GLU A 894 27.50 -9.62 -40.68
CA GLU A 894 28.26 -10.30 -39.64
C GLU A 894 28.87 -11.60 -40.18
N ILE A 895 30.18 -11.81 -39.96
CA ILE A 895 30.87 -13.04 -40.34
C ILE A 895 30.28 -14.20 -39.54
N ARG A 896 29.37 -14.96 -40.17
CA ARG A 896 28.75 -16.14 -39.53
C ARG A 896 29.64 -17.35 -39.71
N ILE A 897 30.22 -17.80 -38.61
CA ILE A 897 30.93 -19.08 -38.56
C ILE A 897 29.90 -20.19 -38.39
N CYS A 898 29.88 -21.15 -39.31
CA CYS A 898 29.04 -22.33 -39.17
C CYS A 898 29.46 -23.11 -37.92
N THR A 899 28.56 -23.19 -36.93
CA THR A 899 28.81 -23.90 -35.67
C THR A 899 28.51 -25.41 -35.76
N ARG A 900 28.08 -25.91 -36.92
CA ARG A 900 27.91 -27.35 -37.15
C ARG A 900 29.27 -28.00 -37.44
N HIS A 901 29.61 -29.00 -36.64
CA HIS A 901 30.80 -29.84 -36.85
C HIS A 901 30.77 -30.47 -38.26
N GLY A 902 31.86 -30.36 -39.02
CA GLY A 902 32.02 -31.03 -40.32
C GLY A 902 31.88 -30.16 -41.58
N CYS A 903 31.75 -28.83 -41.48
CA CYS A 903 31.81 -27.98 -42.66
C CYS A 903 33.25 -27.88 -43.21
N PHE A 904 33.50 -28.52 -44.36
CA PHE A 904 34.71 -28.39 -45.15
C PHE A 904 34.41 -27.60 -46.43
N LYS A 905 35.40 -26.87 -46.93
CA LYS A 905 35.34 -26.27 -48.27
C LYS A 905 36.22 -27.11 -49.20
N ILE A 906 35.69 -27.47 -50.36
CA ILE A 906 36.49 -28.15 -51.38
C ILE A 906 37.21 -27.06 -52.16
N ILE A 907 38.53 -26.96 -51.99
CA ILE A 907 39.37 -26.01 -52.71
C ILE A 907 40.31 -26.86 -53.57
N LYS A 908 40.21 -26.71 -54.91
CA LYS A 908 41.00 -27.49 -55.89
C LYS A 908 40.85 -29.02 -55.79
N GLY A 909 39.69 -29.51 -55.34
CA GLY A 909 39.38 -30.95 -55.29
C GLY A 909 39.71 -31.63 -53.96
N GLU A 910 40.37 -30.94 -53.04
CA GLU A 910 40.66 -31.48 -51.70
C GLU A 910 39.76 -30.84 -50.64
N LYS A 911 39.33 -31.64 -49.66
CA LYS A 911 38.52 -31.17 -48.53
C LYS A 911 39.43 -30.48 -47.52
N GLN A 912 39.36 -29.16 -47.44
CA GLN A 912 39.99 -28.39 -46.37
C GLN A 912 38.97 -28.02 -45.30
N TYR A 913 39.25 -28.41 -44.07
CA TYR A 913 38.49 -27.98 -42.90
C TYR A 913 38.89 -26.53 -42.56
N LEU A 914 37.89 -25.67 -42.35
CA LEU A 914 38.10 -24.24 -42.11
C LEU A 914 38.70 -24.05 -40.70
N ASN A 915 40.04 -23.90 -40.63
CA ASN A 915 40.79 -23.77 -39.37
C ASN A 915 41.30 -22.35 -39.06
N GLU A 916 40.97 -21.34 -39.88
CA GLU A 916 41.40 -19.96 -39.60
C GLU A 916 40.40 -19.25 -38.67
N PHE A 917 40.83 -18.99 -37.44
CA PHE A 917 40.08 -18.22 -36.45
C PHE A 917 40.35 -16.73 -36.65
N ALA A 918 39.39 -15.99 -37.21
CA ALA A 918 39.40 -14.52 -37.15
C ALA A 918 39.25 -14.07 -35.69
N ASP A 919 39.98 -13.01 -35.31
CA ASP A 919 40.19 -12.49 -33.96
C ASP A 919 39.00 -12.65 -33.00
N ILE A 920 39.16 -13.55 -32.03
CA ILE A 920 38.24 -13.72 -30.90
C ILE A 920 38.96 -13.14 -29.67
N ASP A 921 38.56 -11.97 -29.20
CA ASP A 921 39.11 -11.30 -28.00
C ASP A 921 38.92 -12.12 -26.70
N ASN A 922 38.11 -13.19 -26.77
CA ASN A 922 37.88 -14.08 -25.65
C ASN A 922 38.90 -15.25 -25.62
N ILE A 923 40.02 -15.00 -24.96
CA ILE A 923 41.14 -15.92 -24.73
C ILE A 923 40.67 -17.30 -24.21
N LYS A 924 39.67 -17.34 -23.33
CA LYS A 924 39.15 -18.61 -22.77
C LYS A 924 38.45 -19.48 -23.83
N LEU A 925 37.80 -18.85 -24.82
CA LEU A 925 37.12 -19.58 -25.89
C LEU A 925 38.12 -20.10 -26.95
N GLN A 926 39.19 -19.35 -27.21
CA GLN A 926 40.30 -19.80 -28.05
C GLN A 926 41.01 -21.01 -27.42
N GLU A 927 41.34 -20.95 -26.12
CA GLU A 927 42.01 -22.06 -25.43
C GLU A 927 41.16 -23.34 -25.36
N LYS A 928 39.83 -23.21 -25.19
CA LYS A 928 38.92 -24.37 -25.19
C LYS A 928 38.85 -25.03 -26.57
N ARG A 929 38.83 -24.23 -27.64
CA ARG A 929 38.80 -24.75 -29.02
C ARG A 929 40.14 -25.37 -29.43
N LYS A 930 41.26 -24.76 -29.01
CA LYS A 930 42.60 -25.33 -29.22
C LYS A 930 42.75 -26.69 -28.55
N ARG A 931 42.35 -26.82 -27.28
CA ARG A 931 42.36 -28.11 -26.55
C ARG A 931 41.52 -29.20 -27.20
N ILE A 932 40.39 -28.85 -27.80
CA ILE A 932 39.52 -29.83 -28.50
C ILE A 932 40.11 -30.22 -29.85
N ALA A 933 40.75 -29.29 -30.56
CA ALA A 933 41.44 -29.58 -31.82
C ALA A 933 42.65 -30.51 -31.59
N ASP A 934 43.48 -30.20 -30.59
CA ASP A 934 44.65 -31.01 -30.21
C ASP A 934 44.20 -32.44 -29.80
N PHE A 935 43.12 -32.55 -29.01
CA PHE A 935 42.57 -33.84 -28.60
C PHE A 935 42.07 -34.72 -29.76
N ILE A 936 41.56 -34.12 -30.84
CA ILE A 936 41.05 -34.87 -32.01
C ILE A 936 42.20 -35.26 -32.94
N GLN A 937 43.24 -34.42 -33.06
CA GLN A 937 44.44 -34.72 -33.84
C GLN A 937 45.31 -35.83 -33.19
N ASP A 938 45.21 -35.99 -31.87
CA ASP A 938 45.80 -37.13 -31.17
C ASP A 938 44.96 -38.41 -31.26
N TYR A 939 43.69 -38.31 -31.72
CA TYR A 939 42.75 -39.44 -31.79
C TYR A 939 42.54 -40.01 -33.21
N PHE A 940 43.05 -39.33 -34.25
CA PHE A 940 42.98 -39.72 -35.65
C PHE A 940 44.34 -39.54 -36.32
#